data_AF-A0AAW1VJ01-F1
#
_entry.id   AF-A0AAW1VJ01-F1
#
_cell.length_a   1.000
_cell.length_b   1.000
_cell.length_c   1.000
_cell.angle_alpha   90.00
_cell.angle_beta   90.00
_cell.angle_gamma   90.00
#
_symmetry.space_group_name_H-M   'P 1'
#
loop_
_entity.id
_entity.type
_entity.pdbx_description
1 polymer ?
#
loop_
_entity_poly.entity_id
_entity_poly.type
_entity_poly.pdbx_seq_one_letter_code
_entity_poly.pdbx_strand_id
1 'polypeptide(L)'
;MSDLFATFFPDKKSLSDFHMIFIASQDICSLILAWDDFDLTTHDKSPLYYVQIHRKVLGIFRLACENVLKTMRKGKETLLTLLEAFVYDPLIDWTVGGEVLAGSTFGNIPSVNNIKQSRKDLEKEVTISMFNVRCTEMKIEWNGNKNDILKEIAVILDKLQRWLETDLLISEQEDALQDLHQQMALVKEAEAHGTNKHPLYTLPARFDAYRNARDALRSAECDLRRLAADCETHLLTYGDCTSALDGQEPLNWLTELRAAFAEDSSGAIDVFDLVKEFLHNAGKDDVVTRCEESETEVSQLTQHHHASIQKCLQLLQEYKTLTSQCPKSYPDTHRACAYLKWTNYMLEHESAVACDLVYENFHKFLEALNQSKHAASFAVALDALFKETVTQINKLYEDLSGASDVQTLDKLYAAAASGISTFLGCEKNADSAIKFVIASELLVLNRNFLTLETAAHRSGEWLITLTTRDGDWFLDDLVLNSSRAVELINNLPLPCTEDHMLFYQIFNCVRISNNIYKGLQELYFNFHTIILPESMKKLQSEDLSLLQIMSELNKLLLSVGISVPDMIVQMVKILPCLLMQMEISPSFDFVLERVAKLKTGFLSLINGQTETLTSGRMLLMGFNGLFEKLTMEWNNLTNSLSSINLPNSWKKIDQVKDAKHISPHICNPKIHSLLEDIFLLKRLQAMSDFFNLSHEMCQSFTATTSVAYNDDQLLKPIRQFIADFISRQLLGITTEHIAYTVCYLLQNLGFDVVEEIEQKDIGAEHKVPLDDLYHKAGSIFLKQSLFSQNALSQASTLESNRKHAWVKIQETKKLQQKITLLQSTQLRLHTQITVLNFMYEENLAPFNVCNPVRSKFIIDLKSEFSTLKLLDEKLRQAADKQQTLIEKAHQRLNWAKGANPEVAEISTAFENTVKIKDNQLKTLEKISARISHICGVILRHELWRSHSLESKTLDKSFLSTFEKWRLACQYNSIKNDALTPTEESIMGLLTKELAEDPEWLDKISEKITTLITKAQNKLIDEKTNLFAINDSITPKMETLKDLYGVHCRLMGEVKNLVKSMTKIENYASNTHQFVMEYKEYMDRFALVFQKFKEYRRDSVNKTVDLLTYINAHTDKIYADLLALEGAKKRMGLVRQDGMCLESEVDGKGPQKQDSATATTREQQRNAYAMGVWRRVKLKLEGKDPDPGRKYSAQEQVDYVIREATSLDNLALLYEGWTPWV
;
A
#
# COMPACT_ATOMS: atom_id res chain seq x y z
N MET A 1 -42.65 6.27 -11.49
CA MET A 1 -44.01 5.88 -11.94
C MET A 1 -45.06 6.99 -11.71
N SER A 2 -44.94 7.84 -10.68
CA SER A 2 -45.77 9.04 -10.50
C SER A 2 -45.69 10.02 -11.67
N ASP A 3 -44.52 10.17 -12.28
CA ASP A 3 -44.29 11.16 -13.35
C ASP A 3 -44.82 10.70 -14.72
N LEU A 4 -45.07 9.40 -14.89
CA LEU A 4 -45.65 8.84 -16.13
C LEU A 4 -47.19 8.96 -16.16
N PHE A 5 -47.84 9.12 -15.01
CA PHE A 5 -49.31 9.25 -14.92
C PHE A 5 -49.80 10.70 -14.88
N ALA A 6 -48.93 11.64 -14.53
CA ALA A 6 -49.21 13.08 -14.59
C ALA A 6 -49.47 13.58 -16.02
N THR A 7 -49.03 12.84 -17.04
CA THR A 7 -49.18 13.18 -18.46
C THR A 7 -50.52 12.75 -19.07
N PHE A 8 -51.28 11.86 -18.42
CA PHE A 8 -52.49 11.25 -19.02
C PHE A 8 -53.84 11.63 -18.37
N PHE A 9 -53.85 12.35 -17.24
CA PHE A 9 -55.08 12.90 -16.64
C PHE A 9 -54.92 14.39 -16.32
N PRO A 10 -55.48 15.31 -17.14
CA PRO A 10 -55.19 16.74 -17.01
C PRO A 10 -55.98 17.45 -15.89
N ASP A 11 -56.94 16.78 -15.24
CA ASP A 11 -57.74 17.38 -14.18
C ASP A 11 -57.24 17.01 -12.78
N LYS A 12 -56.63 18.00 -12.10
CA LYS A 12 -56.09 17.92 -10.73
C LYS A 12 -57.08 17.40 -9.67
N LYS A 13 -58.40 17.48 -9.92
CA LYS A 13 -59.43 16.97 -9.00
C LYS A 13 -59.54 15.44 -8.99
N SER A 14 -59.21 14.79 -10.09
CA SER A 14 -59.18 13.31 -10.16
C SER A 14 -57.94 12.72 -9.50
N LEU A 15 -56.83 13.48 -9.48
CA LEU A 15 -55.59 13.12 -8.79
C LEU A 15 -55.73 13.19 -7.25
N SER A 16 -56.47 14.17 -6.72
CA SER A 16 -56.75 14.25 -5.28
C SER A 16 -57.65 13.12 -4.79
N ASP A 17 -58.62 12.72 -5.62
CA ASP A 17 -59.45 11.55 -5.33
C ASP A 17 -58.61 10.27 -5.36
N PHE A 18 -57.66 10.13 -6.30
CA PHE A 18 -56.72 9.01 -6.36
C PHE A 18 -55.72 8.97 -5.19
N HIS A 19 -55.30 10.14 -4.71
CA HIS A 19 -54.46 10.24 -3.51
C HIS A 19 -55.23 9.80 -2.26
N MET A 20 -56.53 10.13 -2.17
CA MET A 20 -57.40 9.58 -1.13
C MET A 20 -57.63 8.07 -1.24
N ILE A 21 -57.51 7.44 -2.43
CA ILE A 21 -57.54 5.97 -2.58
C ILE A 21 -56.30 5.33 -1.96
N PHE A 22 -55.13 5.92 -2.24
CA PHE A 22 -53.86 5.40 -1.74
C PHE A 22 -53.81 5.53 -0.21
N ILE A 23 -54.23 6.70 0.30
CA ILE A 23 -54.37 6.98 1.73
C ILE A 23 -55.41 6.06 2.38
N ALA A 24 -56.56 5.77 1.75
CA ALA A 24 -57.56 4.85 2.30
C ALA A 24 -57.08 3.38 2.38
N SER A 25 -56.16 2.95 1.51
CA SER A 25 -55.55 1.60 1.61
C SER A 25 -54.47 1.52 2.68
N GLN A 26 -53.74 2.62 2.88
CA GLN A 26 -52.80 2.80 3.98
C GLN A 26 -53.55 2.88 5.32
N ASP A 27 -54.71 3.53 5.35
CA ASP A 27 -55.53 3.73 6.54
C ASP A 27 -56.24 2.48 7.06
N ILE A 28 -56.40 1.41 6.28
CA ILE A 28 -56.84 0.12 6.82
C ILE A 28 -55.72 -0.49 7.69
N CYS A 29 -54.46 -0.40 7.25
CA CYS A 29 -53.32 -0.80 8.06
C CYS A 29 -53.08 0.18 9.22
N SER A 30 -53.32 1.49 9.03
CA SER A 30 -53.21 2.49 10.10
C SER A 30 -54.33 2.38 11.15
N LEU A 31 -55.51 1.84 10.82
CA LEU A 31 -56.59 1.61 11.80
C LEU A 31 -56.36 0.38 12.68
N ILE A 32 -55.58 -0.58 12.19
CA ILE A 32 -55.09 -1.72 12.98
C ILE A 32 -53.87 -1.26 13.82
N LEU A 33 -52.96 -0.47 13.24
CA LEU A 33 -51.81 0.09 13.97
C LEU A 33 -52.16 1.22 14.96
N ALA A 34 -53.36 1.81 14.88
CA ALA A 34 -53.85 2.77 15.88
C ALA A 34 -54.38 2.09 17.17
N TRP A 35 -54.26 0.76 17.29
CA TRP A 35 -54.45 0.03 18.55
C TRP A 35 -53.23 0.08 19.47
N ASP A 36 -52.05 0.50 18.99
CA ASP A 36 -50.79 0.45 19.74
C ASP A 36 -50.49 1.67 20.63
N ASP A 37 -51.35 2.70 20.65
CA ASP A 37 -51.12 3.92 21.46
C ASP A 37 -51.96 3.99 22.76
N PHE A 38 -52.43 2.85 23.29
CA PHE A 38 -53.08 2.82 24.61
C PHE A 38 -52.46 1.79 25.56
N ASP A 39 -51.77 2.33 26.57
CA ASP A 39 -51.16 1.67 27.72
C ASP A 39 -52.05 0.56 28.34
N LEU A 40 -51.56 -0.69 28.31
CA LEU A 40 -52.15 -1.85 28.97
C LEU A 40 -51.94 -1.86 30.50
N THR A 41 -51.84 -0.69 31.14
CA THR A 41 -51.54 -0.57 32.57
C THR A 41 -52.59 0.17 33.40
N THR A 42 -53.74 0.57 32.83
CA THR A 42 -54.82 1.16 33.64
C THR A 42 -56.11 0.34 33.59
N HIS A 43 -56.47 -0.21 34.75
CA HIS A 43 -57.79 -0.77 35.04
C HIS A 43 -58.84 0.35 35.00
N ASP A 44 -59.43 0.62 33.82
CA ASP A 44 -60.79 1.14 33.78
C ASP A 44 -61.49 0.85 32.45
N LYS A 45 -62.44 -0.09 32.49
CA LYS A 45 -63.32 -0.42 31.37
C LYS A 45 -64.46 0.61 31.34
N SER A 46 -64.49 1.52 30.36
CA SER A 46 -65.68 2.32 30.08
C SER A 46 -66.35 1.94 28.74
N PRO A 47 -67.69 1.80 28.65
CA PRO A 47 -68.38 1.23 27.47
C PRO A 47 -68.50 2.17 26.26
N LEU A 48 -67.92 3.38 26.31
CA LEU A 48 -68.07 4.43 25.30
C LEU A 48 -67.13 4.24 24.09
N TYR A 49 -66.00 3.56 24.26
CA TYR A 49 -64.99 3.38 23.21
C TYR A 49 -65.44 2.44 22.08
N TYR A 50 -66.23 1.40 22.40
CA TYR A 50 -66.70 0.44 21.40
C TYR A 50 -67.69 1.05 20.39
N VAL A 51 -68.41 2.10 20.79
CA VAL A 51 -69.40 2.78 19.92
C VAL A 51 -68.72 3.70 18.90
N GLN A 52 -67.50 4.19 19.18
CA GLN A 52 -66.82 5.18 18.35
C GLN A 52 -66.06 4.55 17.17
N ILE A 53 -65.53 3.34 17.34
CA ILE A 53 -64.86 2.57 16.28
C ILE A 53 -65.88 2.06 15.26
N HIS A 54 -67.03 1.58 15.73
CA HIS A 54 -68.07 1.06 14.83
C HIS A 54 -68.67 2.14 13.91
N ARG A 55 -68.70 3.42 14.35
CA ARG A 55 -69.16 4.56 13.54
C ARG A 55 -68.19 4.99 12.44
N LYS A 56 -66.87 4.76 12.58
CA LYS A 56 -65.87 5.22 11.60
C LYS A 56 -65.84 4.37 10.32
N VAL A 57 -65.92 3.04 10.45
CA VAL A 57 -65.91 2.12 9.28
C VAL A 57 -67.21 2.19 8.48
N LEU A 58 -68.36 2.28 9.15
CA LEU A 58 -69.68 2.39 8.51
C LEU A 58 -70.01 3.79 7.96
N GLY A 59 -69.15 4.79 8.23
CA GLY A 59 -69.37 6.20 7.89
C GLY A 59 -68.52 6.69 6.72
N ILE A 60 -67.60 7.62 7.00
CA ILE A 60 -66.82 8.37 5.98
C ILE A 60 -65.97 7.43 5.13
N PHE A 61 -65.38 6.40 5.73
CA PHE A 61 -64.52 5.43 5.05
C PHE A 61 -65.28 4.69 3.94
N ARG A 62 -66.43 4.10 4.28
CA ARG A 62 -67.31 3.43 3.31
C ARG A 62 -67.73 4.38 2.19
N LEU A 63 -68.17 5.60 2.51
CA LEU A 63 -68.61 6.57 1.51
C LEU A 63 -67.48 6.98 0.55
N ALA A 64 -66.26 7.13 1.07
CA ALA A 64 -65.07 7.41 0.27
C ALA A 64 -64.75 6.23 -0.66
N CYS A 65 -64.71 5.00 -0.14
CA CYS A 65 -64.50 3.79 -0.96
C CYS A 65 -65.54 3.63 -2.07
N GLU A 66 -66.81 3.95 -1.79
CA GLU A 66 -67.88 3.92 -2.79
C GLU A 66 -67.65 4.96 -3.91
N ASN A 67 -67.24 6.19 -3.57
CA ASN A 67 -66.96 7.23 -4.55
C ASN A 67 -65.71 6.91 -5.39
N VAL A 68 -64.67 6.41 -4.74
CA VAL A 68 -63.45 5.89 -5.36
C VAL A 68 -63.78 4.83 -6.40
N LEU A 69 -64.55 3.83 -6.01
CA LEU A 69 -64.91 2.72 -6.89
C LEU A 69 -65.75 3.23 -8.07
N LYS A 70 -66.67 4.18 -7.86
CA LYS A 70 -67.41 4.84 -8.95
C LYS A 70 -66.47 5.54 -9.93
N THR A 71 -65.46 6.27 -9.46
CA THR A 71 -64.48 6.96 -10.30
C THR A 71 -63.61 5.97 -11.09
N MET A 72 -63.12 4.91 -10.45
CA MET A 72 -62.35 3.86 -11.13
C MET A 72 -63.19 3.11 -12.18
N ARG A 73 -64.46 2.82 -11.89
CA ARG A 73 -65.38 2.21 -12.86
C ARG A 73 -65.65 3.13 -14.06
N LYS A 74 -65.68 4.45 -13.85
CA LYS A 74 -65.82 5.45 -14.93
C LYS A 74 -64.56 5.52 -15.80
N GLY A 75 -63.37 5.38 -15.22
CA GLY A 75 -62.07 5.35 -15.90
C GLY A 75 -61.55 3.96 -16.31
N LYS A 76 -62.39 2.92 -16.26
CA LYS A 76 -61.94 1.52 -16.38
C LYS A 76 -61.28 1.19 -17.72
N GLU A 77 -61.69 1.84 -18.82
CA GLU A 77 -61.14 1.57 -20.15
C GLU A 77 -59.69 2.01 -20.22
N THR A 78 -59.38 3.24 -19.75
CA THR A 78 -58.01 3.75 -19.68
C THR A 78 -57.11 2.85 -18.83
N LEU A 79 -57.62 2.38 -17.68
CA LEU A 79 -56.86 1.48 -16.79
C LEU A 79 -56.60 0.12 -17.42
N LEU A 80 -57.60 -0.47 -18.10
CA LEU A 80 -57.45 -1.78 -18.74
C LEU A 80 -56.54 -1.72 -19.98
N THR A 81 -56.58 -0.64 -20.75
CA THR A 81 -55.68 -0.45 -21.91
C THR A 81 -54.23 -0.32 -21.47
N LEU A 82 -53.96 0.40 -20.37
CA LEU A 82 -52.62 0.51 -19.83
C LEU A 82 -52.11 -0.82 -19.27
N LEU A 83 -52.98 -1.54 -18.55
CA LEU A 83 -52.63 -2.87 -18.03
C LEU A 83 -52.41 -3.88 -19.17
N GLU A 84 -53.15 -3.74 -20.28
CA GLU A 84 -52.95 -4.54 -21.49
C GLU A 84 -51.57 -4.26 -22.11
N ALA A 85 -51.13 -2.99 -22.16
CA ALA A 85 -49.78 -2.67 -22.62
C ALA A 85 -48.68 -3.36 -21.79
N PHE A 86 -48.84 -3.44 -20.46
CA PHE A 86 -47.90 -4.16 -19.60
C PHE A 86 -47.90 -5.67 -19.84
N VAL A 87 -49.03 -6.28 -20.23
CA VAL A 87 -49.08 -7.71 -20.58
C VAL A 87 -48.18 -8.02 -21.79
N TYR A 88 -47.98 -7.04 -22.67
CA TYR A 88 -47.19 -7.17 -23.90
C TYR A 88 -45.77 -6.61 -23.78
N ASP A 89 -45.39 -6.07 -22.63
CA ASP A 89 -44.05 -5.52 -22.43
C ASP A 89 -43.04 -6.65 -22.18
N PRO A 90 -42.07 -6.87 -23.10
CA PRO A 90 -41.08 -7.93 -22.94
C PRO A 90 -40.08 -7.68 -21.80
N LEU A 91 -40.05 -6.46 -21.24
CA LEU A 91 -39.23 -6.10 -20.09
C LEU A 91 -39.93 -6.45 -18.76
N ILE A 92 -41.21 -6.83 -18.79
CA ILE A 92 -41.97 -7.20 -17.61
C ILE A 92 -42.03 -8.71 -17.51
N ASP A 93 -41.38 -9.25 -16.48
CA ASP A 93 -41.46 -10.67 -16.17
C ASP A 93 -42.76 -10.98 -15.43
N TRP A 94 -43.68 -11.62 -16.13
CA TRP A 94 -44.97 -12.07 -15.61
C TRP A 94 -44.90 -13.43 -14.91
N THR A 95 -43.71 -14.03 -14.77
CA THR A 95 -43.54 -15.27 -14.01
C THR A 95 -43.57 -14.95 -12.51
N VAL A 96 -44.76 -15.03 -11.92
CA VAL A 96 -44.92 -14.82 -10.48
C VAL A 96 -44.30 -15.99 -9.73
N GLY A 97 -43.29 -15.67 -8.91
CA GLY A 97 -42.48 -16.65 -8.20
C GLY A 97 -43.25 -17.52 -7.22
N GLY A 98 -42.90 -18.81 -7.18
CA GLY A 98 -43.14 -19.70 -6.03
C GLY A 98 -43.94 -20.98 -6.33
N GLU A 99 -43.22 -22.09 -6.50
CA GLU A 99 -43.62 -23.51 -6.36
C GLU A 99 -44.21 -24.31 -7.56
N VAL A 100 -43.29 -25.08 -8.18
CA VAL A 100 -43.31 -26.49 -8.66
C VAL A 100 -44.40 -27.01 -9.62
N LEU A 101 -43.91 -27.80 -10.60
CA LEU A 101 -44.54 -28.75 -11.54
C LEU A 101 -45.13 -28.13 -12.82
N ALA A 102 -44.81 -28.55 -14.05
CA ALA A 102 -44.15 -29.76 -14.52
C ALA A 102 -43.76 -29.58 -16.01
N GLY A 103 -42.79 -30.38 -16.46
CA GLY A 103 -42.91 -31.08 -17.74
C GLY A 103 -42.80 -30.27 -19.03
N SER A 104 -41.56 -30.11 -19.51
CA SER A 104 -41.09 -30.33 -20.89
C SER A 104 -39.80 -29.52 -21.06
N THR A 105 -38.65 -30.10 -20.72
CA THR A 105 -37.90 -30.87 -21.71
C THR A 105 -37.34 -32.16 -21.12
N PHE A 106 -37.60 -33.25 -21.83
CA PHE A 106 -36.99 -34.55 -21.66
C PHE A 106 -35.46 -34.45 -21.80
N GLY A 107 -34.71 -35.08 -20.87
CA GLY A 107 -33.29 -35.40 -21.07
C GLY A 107 -32.42 -35.40 -19.82
N ASN A 108 -32.47 -36.50 -19.06
CA ASN A 108 -31.43 -37.06 -18.17
C ASN A 108 -30.89 -36.25 -16.95
N ILE A 109 -31.21 -36.81 -15.77
CA ILE A 109 -30.62 -36.68 -14.41
C ILE A 109 -29.10 -37.07 -14.47
N PRO A 110 -28.16 -36.49 -13.67
CA PRO A 110 -28.23 -36.44 -12.20
C PRO A 110 -27.68 -35.21 -11.45
N SER A 111 -28.32 -34.92 -10.31
CA SER A 111 -27.72 -34.77 -8.95
C SER A 111 -28.36 -33.64 -8.13
N VAL A 112 -29.06 -34.04 -7.06
CA VAL A 112 -29.93 -33.22 -6.19
C VAL A 112 -29.16 -32.27 -5.25
N ASN A 113 -27.83 -32.36 -5.18
CA ASN A 113 -27.03 -31.46 -4.34
C ASN A 113 -26.70 -30.10 -4.99
N ASN A 114 -26.62 -30.02 -6.33
CA ASN A 114 -26.33 -28.75 -7.01
C ASN A 114 -27.50 -27.76 -6.98
N ILE A 115 -28.74 -28.24 -6.83
CA ILE A 115 -29.94 -27.38 -6.85
C ILE A 115 -30.07 -26.59 -5.53
N LYS A 116 -29.68 -27.17 -4.38
CA LYS A 116 -29.65 -26.46 -3.09
C LYS A 116 -28.52 -25.42 -3.04
N GLN A 117 -27.39 -25.72 -3.66
CA GLN A 117 -26.26 -24.78 -3.78
C GLN A 117 -26.65 -23.61 -4.70
N SER A 118 -27.16 -23.91 -5.91
CA SER A 118 -27.63 -22.92 -6.88
C SER A 118 -28.75 -22.01 -6.36
N ARG A 119 -29.68 -22.54 -5.56
CA ARG A 119 -30.73 -21.73 -4.90
C ARG A 119 -30.16 -20.79 -3.84
N LYS A 120 -29.23 -21.27 -2.99
CA LYS A 120 -28.55 -20.43 -2.01
C LYS A 120 -27.66 -19.38 -2.67
N ASP A 121 -27.02 -19.72 -3.79
CA ASP A 121 -26.16 -18.79 -4.52
C ASP A 121 -26.97 -17.71 -5.25
N LEU A 122 -28.16 -18.05 -5.77
CA LEU A 122 -29.10 -17.08 -6.31
C LEU A 122 -29.68 -16.16 -5.22
N GLU A 123 -30.05 -16.69 -4.05
CA GLU A 123 -30.52 -15.88 -2.91
C GLU A 123 -29.44 -14.90 -2.42
N LYS A 124 -28.16 -15.32 -2.42
CA LYS A 124 -27.02 -14.43 -2.12
C LYS A 124 -26.88 -13.33 -3.17
N GLU A 125 -26.94 -13.65 -4.45
CA GLU A 125 -26.77 -12.70 -5.56
C GLU A 125 -27.92 -11.68 -5.64
N VAL A 126 -29.16 -12.12 -5.40
CA VAL A 126 -30.33 -11.23 -5.31
C VAL A 126 -30.22 -10.30 -4.10
N THR A 127 -29.77 -10.80 -2.94
CA THR A 127 -29.57 -9.97 -1.73
C THR A 127 -28.56 -8.86 -1.98
N ILE A 128 -27.43 -9.17 -2.64
CA ILE A 128 -26.39 -8.20 -2.98
C ILE A 128 -26.89 -7.20 -4.03
N SER A 129 -27.60 -7.67 -5.05
CA SER A 129 -28.13 -6.80 -6.12
C SER A 129 -29.18 -5.83 -5.57
N MET A 130 -30.09 -6.31 -4.72
CA MET A 130 -31.10 -5.48 -4.05
C MET A 130 -30.44 -4.47 -3.10
N PHE A 131 -29.39 -4.86 -2.39
CA PHE A 131 -28.59 -3.96 -1.56
C PHE A 131 -27.96 -2.84 -2.38
N ASN A 132 -27.29 -3.17 -3.49
CA ASN A 132 -26.66 -2.18 -4.37
C ASN A 132 -27.67 -1.19 -4.93
N VAL A 133 -28.82 -1.67 -5.43
CA VAL A 133 -29.89 -0.80 -5.93
C VAL A 133 -30.37 0.15 -4.82
N ARG A 134 -30.62 -0.37 -3.61
CA ARG A 134 -31.06 0.46 -2.47
C ARG A 134 -30.01 1.49 -2.07
N CYS A 135 -28.74 1.11 -2.01
CA CYS A 135 -27.65 2.04 -1.74
C CYS A 135 -27.52 3.12 -2.81
N THR A 136 -27.74 2.80 -4.09
CA THR A 136 -27.73 3.81 -5.16
C THR A 136 -28.93 4.76 -5.10
N GLU A 137 -30.13 4.27 -4.76
CA GLU A 137 -31.35 5.07 -4.60
C GLU A 137 -31.23 6.05 -3.43
N MET A 138 -30.79 5.57 -2.25
CA MET A 138 -30.69 6.41 -1.05
C MET A 138 -29.43 7.29 -1.01
N LYS A 139 -28.46 7.11 -1.92
CA LYS A 139 -27.12 7.71 -1.84
C LYS A 139 -27.13 9.23 -1.64
N ILE A 140 -28.04 9.93 -2.32
CA ILE A 140 -28.14 11.38 -2.25
C ILE A 140 -28.70 11.81 -0.90
N GLU A 141 -29.79 11.20 -0.44
CA GLU A 141 -30.42 11.50 0.85
C GLU A 141 -29.52 11.09 2.02
N TRP A 142 -28.80 9.98 1.89
CA TRP A 142 -27.80 9.50 2.85
C TRP A 142 -26.67 10.51 3.01
N ASN A 143 -26.03 10.94 1.91
CA ASN A 143 -24.98 11.96 2.00
C ASN A 143 -25.49 13.34 2.43
N GLY A 144 -26.73 13.70 2.08
CA GLY A 144 -27.37 14.91 2.58
C GLY A 144 -27.52 14.90 4.09
N ASN A 145 -28.14 13.85 4.63
CA ASN A 145 -28.31 13.66 6.07
C ASN A 145 -26.97 13.60 6.83
N LYS A 146 -25.93 13.00 6.24
CA LYS A 146 -24.56 13.01 6.77
C LYS A 146 -24.06 14.44 7.01
N ASN A 147 -24.14 15.27 5.97
CA ASN A 147 -23.65 16.65 6.03
C ASN A 147 -24.43 17.48 7.04
N ASP A 148 -25.75 17.27 7.13
CA ASP A 148 -26.61 17.95 8.09
C ASP A 148 -26.28 17.54 9.54
N ILE A 149 -26.04 16.25 9.80
CA ILE A 149 -25.60 15.76 11.12
C ILE A 149 -24.24 16.35 11.50
N LEU A 150 -23.24 16.29 10.60
CA LEU A 150 -21.91 16.85 10.85
C LEU A 150 -21.99 18.36 11.14
N LYS A 151 -22.82 19.08 10.41
CA LYS A 151 -23.02 20.52 10.59
C LYS A 151 -23.65 20.85 11.96
N GLU A 152 -24.72 20.16 12.34
CA GLU A 152 -25.37 20.41 13.64
C GLU A 152 -24.53 19.93 14.82
N ILE A 153 -23.78 18.82 14.69
CA ILE A 153 -22.82 18.38 15.72
C ILE A 153 -21.72 19.43 15.92
N ALA A 154 -21.17 20.01 14.84
CA ALA A 154 -20.16 21.06 14.95
C ALA A 154 -20.69 22.28 15.72
N VAL A 155 -21.94 22.68 15.47
CA VAL A 155 -22.60 23.79 16.19
C VAL A 155 -22.83 23.46 17.66
N ILE A 156 -23.22 22.22 17.97
CA ILE A 156 -23.44 21.78 19.37
C ILE A 156 -22.10 21.68 20.11
N LEU A 157 -21.06 21.15 19.48
CA LEU A 157 -19.71 21.06 20.06
C LEU A 157 -19.16 22.45 20.38
N ASP A 158 -19.25 23.41 19.46
CA ASP A 158 -18.86 24.81 19.69
C ASP A 158 -19.62 25.43 20.88
N LYS A 159 -20.94 25.18 20.99
CA LYS A 159 -21.73 25.66 22.13
C LYS A 159 -21.39 24.97 23.45
N LEU A 160 -21.13 23.66 23.45
CA LEU A 160 -20.73 22.92 24.66
C LEU A 160 -19.31 23.26 25.10
N GLN A 161 -18.40 23.54 24.15
CA GLN A 161 -17.07 24.08 24.44
C GLN A 161 -17.18 25.46 25.08
N ARG A 162 -17.99 26.38 24.52
CA ARG A 162 -18.28 27.66 25.17
C ARG A 162 -18.94 27.51 26.54
N TRP A 163 -19.79 26.51 26.72
CA TRP A 163 -20.37 26.21 28.04
C TRP A 163 -19.28 25.78 29.03
N LEU A 164 -18.38 24.88 28.64
CA LEU A 164 -17.26 24.43 29.48
C LEU A 164 -16.30 25.58 29.80
N GLU A 165 -16.00 26.43 28.82
CA GLU A 165 -15.21 27.64 29.01
C GLU A 165 -15.89 28.59 30.01
N THR A 166 -17.21 28.81 29.89
CA THR A 166 -17.96 29.68 30.80
C THR A 166 -18.07 29.07 32.20
N ASP A 167 -18.26 27.75 32.32
CA ASP A 167 -18.30 27.03 33.60
C ASP A 167 -16.94 27.00 34.30
N LEU A 168 -15.85 26.86 33.53
CA LEU A 168 -14.49 27.02 34.01
C LEU A 168 -14.24 28.45 34.47
N LEU A 169 -14.63 29.45 33.68
CA LEU A 169 -14.55 30.85 34.08
C LEU A 169 -15.32 31.11 35.38
N ILE A 170 -16.52 30.56 35.54
CA ILE A 170 -17.29 30.68 36.79
C ILE A 170 -16.53 30.03 37.95
N SER A 171 -16.01 28.81 37.79
CA SER A 171 -15.21 28.13 38.82
C SER A 171 -13.96 28.91 39.17
N GLU A 172 -13.22 29.42 38.19
CA GLU A 172 -12.05 30.27 38.39
C GLU A 172 -12.43 31.59 39.09
N GLN A 173 -13.59 32.17 38.78
CA GLN A 173 -14.10 33.34 39.50
C GLN A 173 -14.55 32.99 40.92
N GLU A 174 -15.11 31.80 41.18
CA GLU A 174 -15.49 31.32 42.52
C GLU A 174 -14.26 31.03 43.37
N ASP A 175 -13.24 30.37 42.80
CA ASP A 175 -11.96 30.10 43.43
C ASP A 175 -11.21 31.42 43.69
N ALA A 176 -11.18 32.33 42.72
CA ALA A 176 -10.60 33.66 42.91
C ALA A 176 -11.36 34.48 43.97
N LEU A 177 -12.69 34.34 44.04
CA LEU A 177 -13.49 34.99 45.09
C LEU A 177 -13.20 34.38 46.46
N GLN A 178 -13.04 33.06 46.53
CA GLN A 178 -12.66 32.35 47.75
C GLN A 178 -11.26 32.75 48.20
N ASP A 179 -10.31 32.86 47.28
CA ASP A 179 -8.96 33.38 47.53
C ASP A 179 -9.02 34.82 48.01
N LEU A 180 -9.78 35.70 47.35
CA LEU A 180 -9.97 37.09 47.80
C LEU A 180 -10.58 37.17 49.21
N HIS A 181 -11.51 36.27 49.56
CA HIS A 181 -12.05 36.16 50.92
C HIS A 181 -11.02 35.64 51.92
N GLN A 182 -10.17 34.67 51.55
CA GLN A 182 -9.06 34.22 52.40
C GLN A 182 -8.00 35.32 52.59
N GLN A 183 -7.70 36.08 51.55
CA GLN A 183 -6.82 37.25 51.61
C GLN A 183 -7.40 38.32 52.53
N MET A 184 -8.70 38.63 52.39
CA MET A 184 -9.41 39.56 53.27
C MET A 184 -9.41 39.08 54.72
N ALA A 185 -9.61 37.78 54.97
CA ALA A 185 -9.56 37.21 56.31
C ALA A 185 -8.17 37.37 56.93
N LEU A 186 -7.11 37.09 56.18
CA LEU A 186 -5.71 37.26 56.61
C LEU A 186 -5.40 38.74 56.90
N VAL A 187 -5.86 39.66 56.05
CA VAL A 187 -5.70 41.12 56.25
C VAL A 187 -6.44 41.58 57.51
N LYS A 188 -7.67 41.11 57.74
CA LYS A 188 -8.45 41.45 58.95
C LYS A 188 -7.88 40.83 60.23
N GLU A 189 -7.27 39.65 60.14
CA GLU A 189 -6.52 39.05 61.25
C GLU A 189 -5.29 39.90 61.62
N ALA A 190 -4.55 40.40 60.62
CA ALA A 190 -3.43 41.30 60.85
C ALA A 190 -3.85 42.66 61.45
N GLU A 191 -4.96 43.26 60.97
CA GLU A 191 -5.53 44.49 61.54
C GLU A 191 -5.95 44.29 63.02
N ALA A 192 -6.52 43.13 63.37
CA ALA A 192 -7.00 42.82 64.72
C ALA A 192 -5.87 42.59 65.75
N HIS A 193 -4.70 42.12 65.32
CA HIS A 193 -3.56 41.85 66.19
C HIS A 193 -2.68 43.08 66.50
N GLY A 194 -2.93 44.22 65.84
CA GLY A 194 -2.23 45.49 66.04
C GLY A 194 -0.88 45.58 65.31
N THR A 195 -0.40 46.81 65.11
CA THR A 195 0.81 47.12 64.34
C THR A 195 2.04 46.37 64.86
N ASN A 196 2.77 45.71 63.94
CA ASN A 196 4.05 45.01 64.13
C ASN A 196 4.05 43.64 64.83
N LYS A 197 2.92 42.93 64.94
CA LYS A 197 2.88 41.56 65.50
C LYS A 197 2.59 40.44 64.51
N HIS A 198 2.04 40.75 63.34
CA HIS A 198 1.64 39.75 62.34
C HIS A 198 2.66 39.63 61.18
N PRO A 199 2.99 38.41 60.69
CA PRO A 199 3.93 38.18 59.58
C PRO A 199 3.63 38.97 58.30
N LEU A 200 2.35 39.22 58.00
CA LEU A 200 1.88 40.06 56.87
C LEU A 200 2.57 41.43 56.78
N TYR A 201 2.92 42.06 57.90
CA TYR A 201 3.57 43.38 57.88
C TYR A 201 4.99 43.35 57.29
N THR A 202 5.60 42.17 57.11
CA THR A 202 6.91 41.99 56.46
C THR A 202 6.83 41.85 54.93
N LEU A 203 5.62 41.73 54.34
CA LEU A 203 5.41 41.53 52.90
C LEU A 203 5.93 42.69 52.02
N PRO A 204 5.73 43.98 52.34
CA PRO A 204 6.25 45.08 51.51
C PRO A 204 7.77 45.05 51.37
N ALA A 205 8.50 44.62 52.42
CA ALA A 205 9.95 44.45 52.37
C ALA A 205 10.41 43.27 51.50
N ARG A 206 9.52 42.30 51.23
CA ARG A 206 9.77 41.10 50.42
C ARG A 206 9.22 41.22 48.99
N PHE A 207 8.35 42.20 48.74
CA PHE A 207 7.66 42.44 47.48
C PHE A 207 8.61 42.63 46.29
N ASP A 208 9.59 43.52 46.42
CA ASP A 208 10.57 43.76 45.35
C ASP A 208 11.36 42.48 45.02
N ALA A 209 11.69 41.67 46.03
CA ALA A 209 12.43 40.43 45.85
C ALA A 209 11.62 39.32 45.16
N TYR A 210 10.31 39.25 45.41
CA TYR A 210 9.37 38.31 44.77
C TYR A 210 9.02 38.74 43.35
N ARG A 211 8.65 40.01 43.14
CA ARG A 211 8.33 40.55 41.82
C ARG A 211 9.50 40.37 40.85
N ASN A 212 10.72 40.69 41.28
CA ASN A 212 11.91 40.48 40.47
C ASN A 212 12.14 39.00 40.12
N ALA A 213 11.78 38.05 41.00
CA ALA A 213 11.90 36.62 40.72
C ALA A 213 10.81 36.13 39.74
N ARG A 214 9.56 36.58 39.90
CA ARG A 214 8.43 36.25 39.03
C ARG A 214 8.58 36.85 37.62
N ASP A 215 9.03 38.09 37.55
CA ASP A 215 9.32 38.78 36.28
C ASP A 215 10.50 38.12 35.56
N ALA A 216 11.53 37.68 36.29
CA ALA A 216 12.64 36.89 35.73
C ALA A 216 12.17 35.54 35.19
N LEU A 217 11.27 34.83 35.91
CA LEU A 217 10.73 33.54 35.47
C LEU A 217 9.86 33.69 34.22
N ARG A 218 8.92 34.65 34.20
CA ARG A 218 8.10 34.94 33.01
C ARG A 218 8.93 35.37 31.81
N SER A 219 9.96 36.19 32.04
CA SER A 219 10.87 36.60 30.97
C SER A 219 11.64 35.40 30.40
N ALA A 220 12.13 34.50 31.25
CA ALA A 220 12.86 33.31 30.82
C ALA A 220 11.93 32.28 30.13
N GLU A 221 10.70 32.12 30.61
CA GLU A 221 9.65 31.29 30.01
C GLU A 221 9.29 31.77 28.60
N CYS A 222 9.15 33.08 28.42
CA CYS A 222 8.88 33.70 27.12
C CYS A 222 10.04 33.45 26.14
N ASP A 223 11.28 33.63 26.59
CA ASP A 223 12.47 33.33 25.78
C ASP A 223 12.52 31.84 25.38
N LEU A 224 12.23 30.91 26.30
CA LEU A 224 12.17 29.47 26.02
C LEU A 224 11.06 29.09 25.03
N ARG A 225 9.84 29.59 25.22
CA ARG A 225 8.72 29.33 24.30
C ARG A 225 9.00 29.87 22.91
N ARG A 226 9.64 31.03 22.80
CA ARG A 226 10.08 31.58 21.51
C ARG A 226 11.08 30.64 20.83
N LEU A 227 12.09 30.15 21.57
CA LEU A 227 13.08 29.21 21.02
C LEU A 227 12.44 27.89 20.56
N ALA A 228 11.47 27.37 21.33
CA ALA A 228 10.71 26.18 20.97
C ALA A 228 9.91 26.42 19.67
N ALA A 229 9.18 27.53 19.58
CA ALA A 229 8.42 27.90 18.38
C ALA A 229 9.33 28.09 17.15
N ASP A 230 10.50 28.70 17.30
CA ASP A 230 11.47 28.86 16.20
C ASP A 230 11.99 27.49 15.69
N CYS A 231 12.21 26.53 16.60
CA CYS A 231 12.62 25.18 16.23
C CYS A 231 11.49 24.40 15.55
N GLU A 232 10.27 24.46 16.10
CA GLU A 232 9.10 23.78 15.56
C GLU A 232 8.74 24.29 14.15
N THR A 233 8.69 25.61 13.97
CA THR A 233 8.43 26.22 12.64
C THR A 233 9.51 25.85 11.63
N HIS A 234 10.78 25.76 12.03
CA HIS A 234 11.84 25.28 11.14
C HIS A 234 11.65 23.81 10.74
N LEU A 235 11.29 22.93 11.68
CA LEU A 235 11.09 21.51 11.41
C LEU A 235 9.86 21.26 10.51
N LEU A 236 8.77 21.99 10.75
CA LEU A 236 7.57 21.93 9.89
C LEU A 236 7.90 22.39 8.46
N THR A 237 8.53 23.57 8.31
CA THR A 237 8.91 24.08 6.98
C THR A 237 9.90 23.17 6.25
N TYR A 238 10.83 22.52 6.97
CA TYR A 238 11.73 21.52 6.39
C TYR A 238 10.97 20.25 5.95
N GLY A 239 10.03 19.77 6.76
CA GLY A 239 9.14 18.65 6.42
C GLY A 239 8.33 18.94 5.14
N ASP A 240 7.74 20.12 5.05
CA ASP A 240 6.98 20.55 3.86
C ASP A 240 7.88 20.58 2.61
N CYS A 241 9.06 21.19 2.71
CA CYS A 241 10.02 21.25 1.60
C CYS A 241 10.51 19.86 1.15
N THR A 242 10.79 18.96 2.10
CA THR A 242 11.25 17.60 1.78
C THR A 242 10.15 16.71 1.21
N SER A 243 8.88 16.96 1.58
CA SER A 243 7.71 16.28 1.01
C SER A 243 7.40 16.77 -0.42
N ALA A 244 7.60 18.07 -0.70
CA ALA A 244 7.50 18.62 -2.05
C ALA A 244 8.50 17.96 -3.02
N LEU A 245 9.66 17.52 -2.51
CA LEU A 245 10.66 16.78 -3.30
C LEU A 245 10.30 15.30 -3.52
N ASP A 246 9.44 14.69 -2.70
CA ASP A 246 8.97 13.29 -2.86
C ASP A 246 7.87 13.15 -3.92
N GLY A 247 7.10 14.20 -4.14
CA GLY A 247 5.97 14.19 -5.07
C GLY A 247 6.38 14.20 -6.54
N GLN A 248 5.37 14.21 -7.42
CA GLN A 248 5.60 14.46 -8.86
C GLN A 248 5.97 15.93 -9.14
N GLU A 249 6.00 16.80 -8.12
CA GLU A 249 6.22 18.24 -8.29
C GLU A 249 7.54 18.61 -8.96
N PRO A 250 8.72 18.02 -8.64
CA PRO A 250 9.98 18.36 -9.33
C PRO A 250 9.94 17.97 -10.81
N LEU A 251 9.29 16.85 -11.14
CA LEU A 251 9.07 16.44 -12.53
C LEU A 251 8.09 17.38 -13.23
N ASN A 252 7.04 17.84 -12.53
CA ASN A 252 6.10 18.83 -13.03
C ASN A 252 6.77 20.17 -13.28
N TRP A 253 7.63 20.67 -12.38
CA TRP A 253 8.37 21.93 -12.60
C TRP A 253 9.31 21.83 -13.80
N LEU A 254 10.01 20.70 -13.95
CA LEU A 254 10.82 20.44 -15.16
C LEU A 254 9.97 20.37 -16.42
N THR A 255 8.78 19.77 -16.35
CA THR A 255 7.88 19.63 -17.50
C THR A 255 7.21 20.96 -17.86
N GLU A 256 6.81 21.76 -16.86
CA GLU A 256 6.26 23.11 -17.01
C GLU A 256 7.31 24.06 -17.60
N LEU A 257 8.55 24.01 -17.14
CA LEU A 257 9.66 24.75 -17.75
C LEU A 257 9.94 24.26 -19.17
N ARG A 258 10.01 22.96 -19.41
CA ARG A 258 10.24 22.44 -20.77
C ARG A 258 9.11 22.83 -21.71
N ALA A 259 7.85 22.74 -21.29
CA ALA A 259 6.70 23.12 -22.09
C ALA A 259 6.69 24.62 -22.40
N ALA A 260 7.00 25.47 -21.41
CA ALA A 260 7.08 26.92 -21.60
C ALA A 260 8.14 27.33 -22.63
N PHE A 261 9.22 26.55 -22.79
CA PHE A 261 10.35 26.86 -23.69
C PHE A 261 10.53 25.85 -24.84
N ALA A 262 9.60 24.91 -25.07
CA ALA A 262 9.67 23.90 -26.14
C ALA A 262 9.17 24.42 -27.51
N GLU A 263 8.36 25.48 -27.51
CA GLU A 263 7.84 26.12 -28.74
C GLU A 263 8.93 26.79 -29.59
N ASP A 264 10.17 26.89 -29.08
CA ASP A 264 11.33 27.45 -29.79
C ASP A 264 11.81 26.59 -31.00
N SER A 265 11.15 25.48 -31.31
CA SER A 265 11.48 24.61 -32.45
C SER A 265 10.57 24.79 -33.68
N SER A 266 9.51 25.59 -33.60
CA SER A 266 8.67 25.94 -34.75
C SER A 266 8.36 27.45 -34.80
N GLY A 267 9.34 28.24 -35.24
CA GLY A 267 9.17 29.67 -35.58
C GLY A 267 9.18 30.62 -34.38
N ALA A 268 10.33 30.76 -33.73
CA ALA A 268 10.56 31.85 -32.78
C ALA A 268 10.51 33.19 -33.54
N ILE A 269 9.37 33.88 -33.46
CA ILE A 269 9.29 35.28 -33.82
C ILE A 269 9.63 36.05 -32.55
N ASP A 270 10.80 36.66 -32.54
CA ASP A 270 11.24 37.56 -31.48
C ASP A 270 10.22 38.73 -31.37
N VAL A 271 9.95 39.18 -30.13
CA VAL A 271 8.90 40.17 -29.82
C VAL A 271 9.06 41.41 -30.70
N PHE A 272 10.31 41.83 -30.93
CA PHE A 272 10.60 43.02 -31.72
C PHE A 272 10.77 42.75 -33.21
N ASP A 273 10.90 41.50 -33.67
CA ASP A 273 10.96 41.17 -35.10
C ASP A 273 9.67 41.55 -35.84
N LEU A 274 8.50 41.44 -35.19
CA LEU A 274 7.21 41.89 -35.75
C LEU A 274 7.14 43.40 -36.01
N VAL A 275 7.93 44.18 -35.28
CA VAL A 275 7.84 45.66 -35.25
C VAL A 275 9.10 46.32 -35.82
N LYS A 276 10.13 45.51 -36.13
CA LYS A 276 11.42 45.91 -36.65
C LYS A 276 11.32 46.72 -37.94
N GLU A 277 10.61 46.19 -38.93
CA GLU A 277 10.41 46.84 -40.23
C GLU A 277 9.58 48.13 -40.09
N PHE A 278 8.58 48.13 -39.21
CA PHE A 278 7.78 49.32 -38.90
C PHE A 278 8.59 50.44 -38.24
N LEU A 279 9.46 50.12 -37.28
CA LEU A 279 10.32 51.09 -36.59
C LEU A 279 11.44 51.62 -37.48
N HIS A 280 12.00 50.77 -38.35
CA HIS A 280 12.97 51.17 -39.37
C HIS A 280 12.34 52.16 -40.36
N ASN A 281 11.16 51.84 -40.88
CA ASN A 281 10.42 52.72 -41.79
C ASN A 281 9.99 54.05 -41.13
N ALA A 282 9.89 54.09 -39.79
CA ALA A 282 9.63 55.31 -39.01
C ALA A 282 10.90 56.14 -38.69
N GLY A 283 12.08 55.73 -39.17
CA GLY A 283 13.36 56.44 -38.98
C GLY A 283 13.90 56.38 -37.55
N LYS A 284 13.66 55.27 -36.83
CA LYS A 284 14.04 55.07 -35.42
C LYS A 284 14.98 53.88 -35.22
N ASP A 285 16.05 53.83 -36.00
CA ASP A 285 17.05 52.75 -35.95
C ASP A 285 17.72 52.60 -34.58
N ASP A 286 17.94 53.71 -33.86
CA ASP A 286 18.47 53.70 -32.48
C ASP A 286 17.57 52.98 -31.46
N VAL A 287 16.27 52.85 -31.75
CA VAL A 287 15.32 52.13 -30.88
C VAL A 287 15.31 50.65 -31.24
N VAL A 288 15.46 50.32 -32.53
CA VAL A 288 15.57 48.94 -33.00
C VAL A 288 16.80 48.25 -32.40
N THR A 289 17.97 48.90 -32.44
CA THR A 289 19.20 48.35 -31.85
C THR A 289 19.07 48.10 -30.35
N ARG A 290 18.44 49.03 -29.60
CA ARG A 290 18.18 48.83 -28.16
C ARG A 290 17.18 47.72 -27.87
N CYS A 291 16.20 47.52 -28.74
CA CYS A 291 15.26 46.42 -28.62
C CYS A 291 15.95 45.07 -28.86
N GLU A 292 16.79 44.96 -29.89
CA GLU A 292 17.59 43.76 -30.18
C GLU A 292 18.59 43.45 -29.05
N GLU A 293 19.27 44.46 -28.52
CA GLU A 293 20.16 44.31 -27.36
C GLU A 293 19.40 43.84 -26.12
N SER A 294 18.23 44.41 -25.83
CA SER A 294 17.40 44.00 -24.70
C SER A 294 16.86 42.58 -24.86
N GLU A 295 16.49 42.18 -26.07
CA GLU A 295 15.94 40.85 -26.37
C GLU A 295 17.01 39.76 -26.26
N THR A 296 18.21 40.02 -26.77
CA THR A 296 19.36 39.12 -26.62
C THR A 296 19.80 39.03 -25.16
N GLU A 297 19.80 40.13 -24.39
CA GLU A 297 20.10 40.13 -22.96
C GLU A 297 19.11 39.26 -22.17
N VAL A 298 17.80 39.43 -22.38
CA VAL A 298 16.75 38.65 -21.69
C VAL A 298 16.81 37.18 -22.09
N SER A 299 17.04 36.86 -23.36
CA SER A 299 17.17 35.48 -23.84
C SER A 299 18.36 34.75 -23.23
N GLN A 300 19.54 35.38 -23.21
CA GLN A 300 20.75 34.83 -22.58
C GLN A 300 20.57 34.63 -21.06
N LEU A 301 20.00 35.63 -20.37
CA LEU A 301 19.73 35.53 -18.94
C LEU A 301 18.74 34.40 -18.63
N THR A 302 17.69 34.23 -19.44
CA THR A 302 16.69 33.16 -19.32
C THR A 302 17.34 31.78 -19.50
N GLN A 303 18.23 31.62 -20.49
CA GLN A 303 18.95 30.36 -20.71
C GLN A 303 19.89 30.01 -19.55
N HIS A 304 20.64 30.99 -19.05
CA HIS A 304 21.52 30.81 -17.88
C HIS A 304 20.73 30.49 -16.61
N HIS A 305 19.60 31.14 -16.42
CA HIS A 305 18.67 30.93 -15.32
C HIS A 305 18.11 29.51 -15.33
N HIS A 306 17.64 29.04 -16.49
CA HIS A 306 17.16 27.67 -16.68
C HIS A 306 18.24 26.62 -16.34
N ALA A 307 19.48 26.82 -16.79
CA ALA A 307 20.59 25.92 -16.48
C ALA A 307 20.89 25.87 -14.96
N SER A 308 20.84 27.02 -14.26
CA SER A 308 21.04 27.06 -12.82
C SER A 308 19.89 26.40 -12.04
N ILE A 309 18.64 26.58 -12.48
CA ILE A 309 17.48 25.85 -11.94
C ILE A 309 17.68 24.33 -12.06
N GLN A 310 18.06 23.84 -13.23
CA GLN A 310 18.25 22.39 -13.46
C GLN A 310 19.33 21.83 -12.53
N LYS A 311 20.45 22.54 -12.35
CA LYS A 311 21.52 22.14 -11.42
C LYS A 311 21.05 22.15 -9.97
N CYS A 312 20.35 23.19 -9.52
CA CYS A 312 19.79 23.25 -8.17
C CYS A 312 18.85 22.06 -7.92
N LEU A 313 17.97 21.77 -8.89
CA LEU A 313 17.04 20.65 -8.79
C LEU A 313 17.77 19.30 -8.75
N GLN A 314 18.84 19.12 -9.54
CA GLN A 314 19.67 17.92 -9.48
C GLN A 314 20.30 17.74 -8.10
N LEU A 315 20.92 18.79 -7.54
CA LEU A 315 21.50 18.74 -6.19
C LEU A 315 20.45 18.42 -5.12
N LEU A 316 19.26 19.03 -5.21
CA LEU A 316 18.15 18.77 -4.29
C LEU A 316 17.63 17.33 -4.40
N GLN A 317 17.57 16.77 -5.62
CA GLN A 317 17.22 15.36 -5.83
C GLN A 317 18.28 14.43 -5.25
N GLU A 318 19.56 14.69 -5.49
CA GLU A 318 20.67 13.93 -4.90
C GLU A 318 20.59 13.94 -3.37
N TYR A 319 20.42 15.12 -2.76
CA TYR A 319 20.19 15.26 -1.33
C TYR A 319 18.99 14.45 -0.82
N LYS A 320 17.87 14.50 -1.54
CA LYS A 320 16.67 13.76 -1.17
C LYS A 320 16.89 12.25 -1.26
N THR A 321 17.55 11.77 -2.31
CA THR A 321 17.87 10.34 -2.44
C THR A 321 18.77 9.85 -1.31
N LEU A 322 19.73 10.65 -0.84
CA LEU A 322 20.61 10.31 0.28
C LEU A 322 19.87 10.32 1.63
N THR A 323 19.09 11.37 1.89
CA THR A 323 18.30 11.47 3.13
C THR A 323 17.22 10.40 3.25
N SER A 324 16.62 9.98 2.13
CA SER A 324 15.63 8.88 2.11
C SER A 324 16.22 7.51 2.48
N GLN A 325 17.54 7.35 2.39
CA GLN A 325 18.25 6.13 2.75
C GLN A 325 18.85 6.17 4.15
N CYS A 326 18.75 7.31 4.85
CA CYS A 326 19.14 7.40 6.24
C CYS A 326 18.09 6.70 7.14
N PRO A 327 18.47 6.17 8.30
CA PRO A 327 17.53 5.66 9.29
C PRO A 327 16.48 6.71 9.67
N LYS A 328 15.23 6.34 9.96
CA LYS A 328 14.19 7.30 10.37
C LYS A 328 14.42 7.86 11.77
N SER A 329 15.20 7.16 12.59
CA SER A 329 15.75 7.63 13.85
C SER A 329 16.81 8.73 13.70
N TYR A 330 17.38 8.93 12.51
CA TYR A 330 18.46 9.88 12.29
C TYR A 330 18.07 11.36 12.42
N PRO A 331 16.92 11.84 11.91
CA PRO A 331 16.48 13.23 12.11
C PRO A 331 16.33 13.61 13.59
N ASP A 332 16.04 12.67 14.49
CA ASP A 332 15.97 12.93 15.94
C ASP A 332 17.31 13.37 16.53
N THR A 333 18.42 13.06 15.86
CA THR A 333 19.78 13.52 16.23
C THR A 333 20.08 14.96 15.80
N HIS A 334 19.15 15.64 15.13
CA HIS A 334 19.36 17.02 14.68
C HIS A 334 19.22 18.02 15.84
N ARG A 335 20.03 19.10 15.85
CA ARG A 335 20.04 20.14 16.91
C ARG A 335 18.64 20.71 17.17
N ALA A 336 17.88 21.04 16.13
CA ALA A 336 16.54 21.61 16.27
C ALA A 336 15.55 20.64 16.95
N CYS A 337 15.62 19.34 16.65
CA CYS A 337 14.80 18.31 17.29
C CYS A 337 15.17 18.14 18.77
N ALA A 338 16.47 18.09 19.07
CA ALA A 338 16.97 17.98 20.43
C ALA A 338 16.60 19.20 21.28
N TYR A 339 16.78 20.42 20.75
CA TYR A 339 16.44 21.65 21.44
C TYR A 339 14.95 21.76 21.71
N LEU A 340 14.09 21.47 20.73
CA LEU A 340 12.64 21.44 20.93
C LEU A 340 12.23 20.46 22.05
N LYS A 341 12.80 19.24 22.03
CA LYS A 341 12.55 18.22 23.05
C LYS A 341 12.96 18.70 24.45
N TRP A 342 14.13 19.32 24.57
CA TRP A 342 14.65 19.81 25.84
C TRP A 342 13.93 21.05 26.35
N THR A 343 13.55 21.99 25.47
CA THR A 343 12.76 23.16 25.87
C THR A 343 11.39 22.76 26.39
N ASN A 344 10.71 21.82 25.73
CA ASN A 344 9.42 21.32 26.19
C ASN A 344 9.53 20.60 27.54
N TYR A 345 10.56 19.77 27.71
CA TYR A 345 10.83 19.10 28.99
C TYR A 345 11.09 20.09 30.14
N MET A 346 11.82 21.19 29.88
CA MET A 346 12.08 22.22 30.89
C MET A 346 10.82 23.03 31.25
N LEU A 347 9.94 23.27 30.28
CA LEU A 347 8.66 23.97 30.50
C LEU A 347 7.67 23.09 31.27
N GLU A 348 7.71 21.76 31.12
CA GLU A 348 6.82 20.82 31.84
C GLU A 348 7.19 20.64 33.32
N HIS A 349 8.48 20.70 33.67
CA HIS A 349 8.95 20.31 35.01
C HIS A 349 9.43 21.46 35.92
N GLU A 350 9.52 22.71 35.44
CA GLU A 350 9.83 23.96 36.18
C GLU A 350 10.83 23.81 37.35
N SER A 351 11.90 23.04 37.18
CA SER A 351 12.79 22.64 38.27
C SER A 351 14.27 22.73 37.88
N ALA A 352 15.12 23.06 38.87
CA ALA A 352 16.57 23.05 38.70
C ALA A 352 17.12 21.65 38.35
N VAL A 353 16.50 20.58 38.88
CA VAL A 353 16.90 19.19 38.58
C VAL A 353 16.64 18.83 37.12
N ALA A 354 15.52 19.31 36.56
CA ALA A 354 15.21 19.13 35.15
C ALA A 354 16.23 19.85 34.26
N CYS A 355 16.71 21.03 34.69
CA CYS A 355 17.77 21.76 33.99
C CYS A 355 19.10 21.00 34.00
N ASP A 356 19.47 20.38 35.12
CA ASP A 356 20.71 19.60 35.23
C ASP A 356 20.68 18.37 34.31
N LEU A 357 19.55 17.66 34.24
CA LEU A 357 19.37 16.52 33.32
C LEU A 357 19.50 16.94 31.85
N VAL A 358 18.90 18.08 31.49
CA VAL A 358 19.00 18.64 30.12
C VAL A 358 20.44 19.03 29.81
N TYR A 359 21.17 19.61 30.76
CA TYR A 359 22.57 19.97 30.58
C TYR A 359 23.47 18.74 30.37
N GLU A 360 23.25 17.65 31.13
CA GLU A 360 23.95 16.38 30.90
C GLU A 360 23.67 15.82 29.50
N ASN A 361 22.41 15.85 29.06
CA ASN A 361 22.03 15.38 27.74
C ASN A 361 22.63 16.24 26.63
N PHE A 362 22.69 17.56 26.83
CA PHE A 362 23.37 18.49 25.92
C PHE A 362 24.87 18.19 25.81
N HIS A 363 25.54 17.92 26.93
CA HIS A 363 26.96 17.55 26.94
C HIS A 363 27.21 16.23 26.18
N LYS A 364 26.44 15.18 26.51
CA LYS A 364 26.52 13.87 25.82
C LYS A 364 26.26 14.00 24.32
N PHE A 365 25.32 14.85 23.94
CA PHE A 365 24.99 15.13 22.54
C PHE A 365 26.16 15.78 21.78
N LEU A 366 26.81 16.79 22.37
CA LEU A 366 28.00 17.41 21.78
C LEU A 366 29.20 16.45 21.72
N GLU A 367 29.39 15.59 22.73
CA GLU A 367 30.43 14.55 22.69
C GLU A 367 30.18 13.53 21.57
N ALA A 368 28.94 13.07 21.40
CA ALA A 368 28.55 12.13 20.36
C ALA A 368 28.71 12.71 18.93
N LEU A 369 28.47 14.01 18.77
CA LEU A 369 28.72 14.73 17.51
C LEU A 369 30.22 14.84 17.16
N ASN A 370 31.10 14.84 18.17
CA ASN A 370 32.55 14.99 17.97
C ASN A 370 33.28 13.65 17.84
N GLN A 371 32.81 12.58 18.51
CA GLN A 371 33.51 11.29 18.56
C GLN A 371 32.53 10.11 18.64
N SER A 372 32.26 9.48 17.50
CA SER A 372 31.63 8.15 17.46
C SER A 372 32.61 7.06 17.04
N LYS A 373 33.17 6.35 18.03
CA LYS A 373 34.10 5.23 17.79
C LYS A 373 33.45 4.09 17.01
N HIS A 374 32.20 3.77 17.30
CA HIS A 374 31.46 2.69 16.63
C HIS A 374 31.21 3.03 15.15
N ALA A 375 30.73 4.25 14.85
CA ALA A 375 30.53 4.69 13.46
C ALA A 375 31.84 4.66 12.66
N ALA A 376 32.95 5.13 13.25
CA ALA A 376 34.26 5.10 12.60
C ALA A 376 34.75 3.67 12.32
N SER A 377 34.65 2.77 13.29
CA SER A 377 35.06 1.37 13.12
C SER A 377 34.23 0.65 12.04
N PHE A 378 32.92 0.90 11.99
CA PHE A 378 32.04 0.36 10.96
C PHE A 378 32.36 0.93 9.57
N ALA A 379 32.62 2.24 9.47
CA ALA A 379 33.01 2.89 8.21
C ALA A 379 34.31 2.31 7.62
N VAL A 380 35.33 2.13 8.46
CA VAL A 380 36.63 1.55 8.06
C VAL A 380 36.45 0.11 7.61
N ALA A 381 35.62 -0.68 8.32
CA ALA A 381 35.32 -2.05 7.91
C ALA A 381 34.64 -2.10 6.54
N LEU A 382 33.62 -1.25 6.29
CA LEU A 382 32.96 -1.18 4.98
C LEU A 382 33.91 -0.73 3.85
N ASP A 383 34.76 0.27 4.11
CA ASP A 383 35.74 0.76 3.13
C ASP A 383 36.79 -0.31 2.78
N ALA A 384 37.22 -1.11 3.76
CA ALA A 384 38.09 -2.26 3.52
C ALA A 384 37.43 -3.28 2.57
N LEU A 385 36.16 -3.62 2.80
CA LEU A 385 35.40 -4.54 1.94
C LEU A 385 35.16 -3.96 0.54
N PHE A 386 34.89 -2.66 0.44
CA PHE A 386 34.73 -1.97 -0.83
C PHE A 386 36.03 -2.04 -1.65
N LYS A 387 37.16 -1.71 -1.04
CA LYS A 387 38.48 -1.77 -1.69
C LYS A 387 38.83 -3.19 -2.12
N GLU A 388 38.58 -4.18 -1.27
CA GLU A 388 38.78 -5.59 -1.62
C GLU A 388 37.93 -5.98 -2.85
N THR A 389 36.64 -5.62 -2.85
CA THR A 389 35.73 -5.90 -3.98
C THR A 389 36.22 -5.25 -5.28
N VAL A 390 36.67 -3.99 -5.24
CA VAL A 390 37.22 -3.29 -6.41
C VAL A 390 38.49 -3.97 -6.93
N THR A 391 39.38 -4.44 -6.05
CA THR A 391 40.59 -5.17 -6.47
C THR A 391 40.23 -6.51 -7.14
N GLN A 392 39.23 -7.22 -6.64
CA GLN A 392 38.75 -8.46 -7.25
C GLN A 392 38.11 -8.20 -8.62
N ILE A 393 37.32 -7.14 -8.77
CA ILE A 393 36.72 -6.73 -10.05
C ILE A 393 37.80 -6.42 -11.09
N ASN A 394 38.81 -5.61 -10.71
CA ASN A 394 39.89 -5.24 -11.63
C ASN A 394 40.67 -6.48 -12.10
N LYS A 395 40.96 -7.42 -11.19
CA LYS A 395 41.59 -8.70 -11.54
C LYS A 395 40.76 -9.51 -12.54
N LEU A 396 39.44 -9.62 -12.33
CA LEU A 396 38.56 -10.33 -13.26
C LEU A 396 38.42 -9.63 -14.61
N TYR A 397 38.50 -8.29 -14.66
CA TYR A 397 38.54 -7.55 -15.93
C TYR A 397 39.83 -7.81 -16.69
N GLU A 398 40.97 -7.89 -16.01
CA GLU A 398 42.25 -8.30 -16.62
C GLU A 398 42.13 -9.72 -17.20
N ASP A 399 41.59 -10.67 -16.43
CA ASP A 399 41.34 -12.04 -16.87
C ASP A 399 40.39 -12.10 -18.09
N LEU A 400 39.31 -11.30 -18.09
CA LEU A 400 38.36 -11.21 -19.20
C LEU A 400 38.99 -10.57 -20.45
N SER A 401 39.87 -9.58 -20.28
CA SER A 401 40.57 -8.95 -21.40
C SER A 401 41.57 -9.89 -22.09
N GLY A 402 42.09 -10.89 -21.35
CA GLY A 402 42.89 -11.98 -21.90
C GLY A 402 42.08 -13.06 -22.63
N ALA A 403 40.76 -13.11 -22.43
CA ALA A 403 39.87 -14.06 -23.09
C ALA A 403 39.46 -13.57 -24.50
N SER A 404 39.24 -14.50 -25.43
CA SER A 404 38.74 -14.17 -26.77
C SER A 404 37.30 -13.63 -26.70
N ASP A 405 36.99 -12.61 -27.51
CA ASP A 405 35.66 -11.99 -27.55
C ASP A 405 34.56 -13.03 -27.83
N VAL A 406 33.45 -12.97 -27.08
CA VAL A 406 32.33 -13.93 -27.15
C VAL A 406 31.81 -14.03 -28.59
N GLN A 407 31.76 -12.91 -29.32
CA GLN A 407 31.31 -12.89 -30.71
C GLN A 407 32.22 -13.66 -31.67
N THR A 408 33.53 -13.71 -31.37
CA THR A 408 34.49 -14.50 -32.17
C THR A 408 34.40 -15.98 -31.84
N LEU A 409 34.15 -16.33 -30.58
CA LEU A 409 33.95 -17.70 -30.13
C LEU A 409 32.62 -18.28 -30.65
N ASP A 410 31.55 -17.49 -30.69
CA ASP A 410 30.26 -17.90 -31.28
C ASP A 410 30.39 -18.19 -32.79
N LYS A 411 31.20 -17.40 -33.52
CA LYS A 411 31.51 -17.69 -34.93
C LYS A 411 32.29 -19.00 -35.09
N LEU A 412 33.25 -19.28 -34.21
CA LEU A 412 34.00 -20.54 -34.22
C LEU A 412 33.09 -21.73 -33.88
N TYR A 413 32.15 -21.55 -32.95
CA TYR A 413 31.15 -22.57 -32.61
C TYR A 413 30.20 -22.83 -33.78
N ALA A 414 29.69 -21.79 -34.44
CA ALA A 414 28.83 -21.89 -35.62
C ALA A 414 29.56 -22.55 -36.81
N ALA A 415 30.86 -22.25 -36.99
CA ALA A 415 31.69 -22.89 -38.01
C ALA A 415 31.93 -24.39 -37.71
N ALA A 416 32.09 -24.76 -36.43
CA ALA A 416 32.18 -26.18 -36.05
C ALA A 416 30.85 -26.92 -36.26
N ALA A 417 29.70 -26.27 -35.95
CA ALA A 417 28.37 -26.82 -36.18
C ALA A 417 28.05 -26.99 -37.68
N SER A 418 28.41 -26.02 -38.53
CA SER A 418 28.24 -26.13 -39.99
C SER A 418 29.16 -27.21 -40.59
N GLY A 419 30.36 -27.39 -40.03
CA GLY A 419 31.25 -28.50 -40.36
C GLY A 419 30.62 -29.87 -40.08
N ILE A 420 29.96 -30.05 -38.94
CA ILE A 420 29.22 -31.27 -38.59
C ILE A 420 28.03 -31.48 -39.55
N SER A 421 27.27 -30.42 -39.86
CA SER A 421 26.14 -30.51 -40.80
C SER A 421 26.59 -30.87 -42.22
N THR A 422 27.76 -30.40 -42.64
CA THR A 422 28.33 -30.72 -43.95
C THR A 422 28.84 -32.16 -43.98
N PHE A 423 29.47 -32.63 -42.90
CA PHE A 423 29.87 -34.03 -42.74
C PHE A 423 28.67 -35.00 -42.80
N LEU A 424 27.57 -34.66 -42.12
CA LEU A 424 26.31 -35.43 -42.17
C LEU A 424 25.68 -35.50 -43.58
N GLY A 425 25.89 -34.50 -44.42
CA GLY A 425 25.39 -34.46 -45.79
C GLY A 425 26.29 -35.13 -46.83
N CYS A 426 27.59 -35.30 -46.56
CA CYS A 426 28.58 -35.75 -47.53
C CYS A 426 29.01 -37.22 -47.37
N GLU A 427 29.07 -37.77 -46.16
CA GLU A 427 29.56 -39.14 -45.91
C GLU A 427 28.44 -40.15 -45.63
N LYS A 428 28.54 -41.35 -46.22
CA LYS A 428 27.65 -42.47 -45.88
C LYS A 428 27.95 -42.98 -44.48
N ASN A 429 26.91 -43.20 -43.67
CA ASN A 429 26.97 -43.61 -42.26
C ASN A 429 27.64 -42.59 -41.30
N ALA A 430 27.72 -41.32 -41.70
CA ALA A 430 28.18 -40.20 -40.85
C ALA A 430 27.37 -40.07 -39.54
N ASP A 431 26.07 -40.34 -39.60
CA ASP A 431 25.15 -40.31 -38.46
C ASP A 431 25.55 -41.32 -37.37
N SER A 432 25.82 -42.57 -37.76
CA SER A 432 26.28 -43.61 -36.84
C SER A 432 27.66 -43.30 -36.22
N ALA A 433 28.57 -42.70 -37.01
CA ALA A 433 29.89 -42.28 -36.52
C ALA A 433 29.78 -41.15 -35.47
N ILE A 434 28.95 -40.13 -35.71
CA ILE A 434 28.72 -39.03 -34.75
C ILE A 434 28.03 -39.54 -33.48
N LYS A 435 27.00 -40.39 -33.59
CA LYS A 435 26.34 -41.01 -32.42
C LYS A 435 27.32 -41.78 -31.54
N PHE A 436 28.24 -42.52 -32.15
CA PHE A 436 29.26 -43.29 -31.44
C PHE A 436 30.34 -42.41 -30.78
N VAL A 437 30.74 -41.30 -31.42
CA VAL A 437 31.67 -40.31 -30.85
C VAL A 437 31.02 -39.56 -29.67
N ILE A 438 29.76 -39.12 -29.81
CA ILE A 438 29.03 -38.46 -28.72
C ILE A 438 28.84 -39.41 -27.52
N ALA A 439 28.59 -40.70 -27.76
CA ALA A 439 28.54 -41.70 -26.69
C ALA A 439 29.89 -41.83 -25.94
N SER A 440 31.03 -41.72 -26.64
CA SER A 440 32.36 -41.69 -26.02
C SER A 440 32.54 -40.49 -25.09
N GLU A 441 32.11 -39.32 -25.54
CA GLU A 441 32.26 -38.07 -24.79
C GLU A 441 31.31 -38.02 -23.59
N LEU A 442 30.09 -38.54 -23.73
CA LEU A 442 29.15 -38.71 -22.62
C LEU A 442 29.67 -39.68 -21.56
N LEU A 443 30.34 -40.78 -21.96
CA LEU A 443 30.96 -41.73 -21.03
C LEU A 443 32.04 -41.06 -20.17
N VAL A 444 32.96 -40.32 -20.80
CA VAL A 444 34.03 -39.58 -20.10
C VAL A 444 33.45 -38.49 -19.21
N LEU A 445 32.45 -37.76 -19.71
CA LEU A 445 31.75 -36.73 -18.94
C LEU A 445 31.06 -37.33 -17.71
N ASN A 446 30.35 -38.44 -17.85
CA ASN A 446 29.63 -39.08 -16.76
C ASN A 446 30.57 -39.54 -15.65
N ARG A 447 31.73 -40.09 -16.01
CA ARG A 447 32.77 -40.46 -15.04
C ARG A 447 33.24 -39.24 -14.24
N ASN A 448 33.58 -38.15 -14.93
CA ASN A 448 34.02 -36.92 -14.25
C ASN A 448 32.92 -36.34 -13.36
N PHE A 449 31.68 -36.32 -13.86
CA PHE A 449 30.54 -35.80 -13.12
C PHE A 449 30.24 -36.66 -11.87
N LEU A 450 30.33 -37.98 -11.97
CA LEU A 450 30.16 -38.90 -10.85
C LEU A 450 31.25 -38.70 -9.78
N THR A 451 32.50 -38.40 -10.16
CA THR A 451 33.54 -38.07 -9.18
C THR A 451 33.24 -36.79 -8.40
N LEU A 452 32.66 -35.78 -9.06
CA LEU A 452 32.22 -34.54 -8.42
C LEU A 452 31.04 -34.78 -7.49
N GLU A 453 30.03 -35.53 -7.92
CA GLU A 453 28.88 -35.88 -7.08
C GLU A 453 29.29 -36.73 -5.86
N THR A 454 30.24 -37.64 -6.03
CA THR A 454 30.79 -38.46 -4.93
C THR A 454 31.57 -37.60 -3.94
N ALA A 455 32.35 -36.61 -4.42
CA ALA A 455 33.04 -35.65 -3.56
C ALA A 455 32.05 -34.77 -2.79
N ALA A 456 30.97 -34.32 -3.45
CA ALA A 456 29.90 -33.55 -2.82
C ALA A 456 29.18 -34.37 -1.73
N HIS A 457 28.84 -35.62 -2.01
CA HIS A 457 28.21 -36.52 -1.05
C HIS A 457 29.07 -36.76 0.20
N ARG A 458 30.38 -37.01 0.02
CA ARG A 458 31.31 -37.24 1.13
C ARG A 458 31.53 -36.01 2.01
N SER A 459 31.31 -34.82 1.47
CA SER A 459 31.54 -33.56 2.19
C SER A 459 30.43 -33.23 3.19
N GLY A 460 29.22 -33.77 2.99
CA GLY A 460 28.09 -33.60 3.93
C GLY A 460 27.83 -32.13 4.25
N GLU A 461 27.90 -31.76 5.54
CA GLU A 461 27.67 -30.38 6.01
C GLU A 461 28.78 -29.39 5.60
N TRP A 462 29.98 -29.88 5.22
CA TRP A 462 31.09 -29.04 4.74
C TRP A 462 30.99 -28.69 3.26
N LEU A 463 29.91 -29.10 2.59
CA LEU A 463 29.66 -28.81 1.18
C LEU A 463 29.61 -27.29 0.89
N ILE A 464 29.22 -26.48 1.88
CA ILE A 464 29.20 -25.01 1.79
C ILE A 464 30.60 -24.44 1.49
N THR A 465 31.64 -25.07 2.04
CA THR A 465 33.04 -24.64 1.91
C THR A 465 33.79 -25.35 0.79
N LEU A 466 33.14 -26.25 0.03
CA LEU A 466 33.79 -26.97 -1.04
C LEU A 466 34.07 -25.98 -2.19
N THR A 467 35.35 -25.68 -2.38
CA THR A 467 35.86 -24.93 -3.52
C THR A 467 36.61 -25.84 -4.48
N THR A 468 36.55 -25.50 -5.75
CA THR A 468 37.25 -26.20 -6.82
C THR A 468 38.74 -25.84 -6.77
N ARG A 469 39.56 -26.50 -7.61
CA ARG A 469 41.00 -26.19 -7.70
C ARG A 469 41.29 -24.74 -8.07
N ASP A 470 40.35 -24.09 -8.75
CA ASP A 470 40.43 -22.69 -9.18
C ASP A 470 39.82 -21.71 -8.16
N GLY A 471 39.37 -22.20 -7.01
CA GLY A 471 38.80 -21.39 -5.92
C GLY A 471 37.33 -21.02 -6.11
N ASP A 472 36.67 -21.52 -7.16
CA ASP A 472 35.25 -21.27 -7.40
C ASP A 472 34.35 -22.21 -6.60
N TRP A 473 33.10 -21.80 -6.43
CA TRP A 473 32.11 -22.59 -5.69
C TRP A 473 31.71 -23.84 -6.48
N PHE A 474 31.58 -24.97 -5.79
CA PHE A 474 31.34 -26.29 -6.42
C PHE A 474 30.10 -26.35 -7.33
N LEU A 475 29.10 -25.50 -7.12
CA LEU A 475 27.88 -25.47 -7.94
C LEU A 475 28.17 -25.15 -9.41
N ASP A 476 29.10 -24.24 -9.68
CA ASP A 476 29.39 -23.82 -11.06
C ASP A 476 29.92 -24.99 -11.90
N ASP A 477 30.69 -25.88 -11.28
CA ASP A 477 31.21 -27.09 -11.94
C ASP A 477 30.09 -28.11 -12.20
N LEU A 478 29.12 -28.26 -11.27
CA LEU A 478 27.97 -29.13 -11.49
C LEU A 478 27.10 -28.62 -12.63
N VAL A 479 26.84 -27.30 -12.68
CA VAL A 479 26.08 -26.63 -13.76
C VAL A 479 26.79 -26.77 -15.10
N LEU A 480 28.12 -26.63 -15.12
CA LEU A 480 28.92 -26.76 -16.34
C LEU A 480 28.86 -28.19 -16.90
N ASN A 481 29.07 -29.20 -16.05
CA ASN A 481 29.02 -30.60 -16.47
C ASN A 481 27.60 -31.03 -16.88
N SER A 482 26.55 -30.59 -16.17
CA SER A 482 25.16 -30.86 -16.55
C SER A 482 24.77 -30.18 -17.86
N SER A 483 25.17 -28.92 -18.05
CA SER A 483 24.90 -28.17 -19.28
C SER A 483 25.62 -28.77 -20.47
N ARG A 484 26.85 -29.27 -20.27
CA ARG A 484 27.60 -29.99 -21.29
C ARG A 484 26.93 -31.30 -21.68
N ALA A 485 26.37 -32.05 -20.72
CA ALA A 485 25.62 -33.27 -21.00
C ALA A 485 24.39 -32.98 -21.87
N VAL A 486 23.60 -31.96 -21.52
CA VAL A 486 22.42 -31.55 -22.30
C VAL A 486 22.82 -31.08 -23.70
N GLU A 487 23.89 -30.30 -23.82
CA GLU A 487 24.40 -29.84 -25.11
C GLU A 487 24.81 -31.05 -25.98
N LEU A 488 25.61 -31.99 -25.45
CA LEU A 488 26.03 -33.19 -26.20
C LEU A 488 24.84 -34.02 -26.69
N ILE A 489 23.79 -34.19 -25.86
CA ILE A 489 22.61 -34.99 -26.22
C ILE A 489 21.72 -34.25 -27.23
N ASN A 490 21.56 -32.92 -27.14
CA ASN A 490 20.82 -32.12 -28.12
C ASN A 490 21.42 -32.18 -29.54
N ASN A 491 22.73 -32.41 -29.64
CA ASN A 491 23.44 -32.44 -30.92
C ASN A 491 23.38 -33.82 -31.62
N LEU A 492 22.58 -34.76 -31.11
CA LEU A 492 22.38 -36.08 -31.73
C LEU A 492 21.43 -35.99 -32.95
N PRO A 493 21.77 -36.56 -34.11
CA PRO A 493 20.88 -36.61 -35.27
C PRO A 493 19.85 -37.74 -35.11
N LEU A 494 18.76 -37.49 -34.37
CA LEU A 494 17.68 -38.46 -34.17
C LEU A 494 16.37 -37.95 -34.78
N PRO A 495 15.71 -38.70 -35.69
CA PRO A 495 14.38 -38.36 -36.19
C PRO A 495 13.34 -38.56 -35.07
N CYS A 496 12.35 -37.66 -35.00
CA CYS A 496 11.30 -37.74 -34.00
C CYS A 496 10.22 -38.78 -34.43
N THR A 497 10.49 -40.07 -34.20
CA THR A 497 9.58 -41.20 -34.47
C THR A 497 9.16 -41.90 -33.18
N GLU A 498 8.05 -42.66 -33.20
CA GLU A 498 7.50 -43.39 -32.03
C GLU A 498 8.53 -44.33 -31.38
N ASP A 499 9.46 -44.89 -32.16
CA ASP A 499 10.53 -45.79 -31.72
C ASP A 499 11.55 -45.14 -30.74
N HIS A 500 11.58 -43.79 -30.66
CA HIS A 500 12.52 -43.03 -29.83
C HIS A 500 11.89 -42.39 -28.58
N MET A 501 10.63 -42.69 -28.24
CA MET A 501 9.93 -42.16 -27.06
C MET A 501 10.70 -42.36 -25.74
N LEU A 502 11.28 -43.54 -25.52
CA LEU A 502 12.07 -43.84 -24.31
C LEU A 502 13.32 -42.93 -24.19
N PHE A 503 13.98 -42.62 -25.31
CA PHE A 503 15.13 -41.72 -25.33
C PHE A 503 14.73 -40.30 -24.95
N TYR A 504 13.63 -39.77 -25.49
CA TYR A 504 13.16 -38.43 -25.14
C TYR A 504 12.71 -38.34 -23.68
N GLN A 505 12.17 -39.42 -23.09
CA GLN A 505 11.85 -39.48 -21.66
C GLN A 505 13.11 -39.44 -20.78
N ILE A 506 14.13 -40.24 -21.10
CA ILE A 506 15.42 -40.24 -20.40
C ILE A 506 16.11 -38.87 -20.54
N PHE A 507 16.14 -38.34 -21.76
CA PHE A 507 16.72 -37.03 -22.04
C PHE A 507 15.99 -35.90 -21.32
N ASN A 508 14.66 -35.97 -21.22
CA ASN A 508 13.88 -34.99 -20.48
C ASN A 508 14.28 -34.96 -18.99
N CYS A 509 14.62 -36.09 -18.38
CA CYS A 509 15.12 -36.11 -16.99
C CYS A 509 16.49 -35.45 -16.84
N VAL A 510 17.41 -35.67 -17.78
CA VAL A 510 18.71 -34.96 -17.81
C VAL A 510 18.50 -33.45 -18.00
N ARG A 511 17.56 -33.06 -18.87
CA ARG A 511 17.21 -31.66 -19.14
C ARG A 511 16.59 -30.97 -17.92
N ILE A 512 15.61 -31.59 -17.27
CA ILE A 512 14.99 -31.02 -16.06
C ILE A 512 16.01 -30.95 -14.92
N SER A 513 16.85 -31.97 -14.73
CA SER A 513 17.93 -31.93 -13.72
C SER A 513 18.90 -30.77 -13.96
N ASN A 514 19.27 -30.52 -15.22
CA ASN A 514 20.06 -29.35 -15.60
C ASN A 514 19.33 -28.02 -15.35
N ASN A 515 18.02 -27.95 -15.61
CA ASN A 515 17.22 -26.76 -15.29
C ASN A 515 17.19 -26.49 -13.78
N ILE A 516 17.17 -27.53 -12.94
CA ILE A 516 17.26 -27.39 -11.48
C ILE A 516 18.63 -26.83 -11.07
N TYR A 517 19.74 -27.38 -11.59
CA TYR A 517 21.08 -26.83 -11.33
C TYR A 517 21.19 -25.35 -11.76
N LYS A 518 20.69 -24.99 -12.95
CA LYS A 518 20.62 -23.60 -13.40
C LYS A 518 19.70 -22.76 -12.52
N GLY A 519 18.57 -23.31 -12.08
CA GLY A 519 17.64 -22.66 -11.16
C GLY A 519 18.27 -22.35 -9.78
N LEU A 520 19.14 -23.22 -9.28
CA LEU A 520 19.93 -22.98 -8.06
C LEU A 520 20.98 -21.88 -8.26
N GLN A 521 21.63 -21.84 -9.42
CA GLN A 521 22.57 -20.77 -9.77
C GLN A 521 21.84 -19.43 -9.94
N GLU A 522 20.69 -19.42 -10.60
CA GLU A 522 19.80 -18.25 -10.74
C GLU A 522 19.27 -17.78 -9.39
N LEU A 523 18.91 -18.71 -8.48
CA LEU A 523 18.50 -18.39 -7.11
C LEU A 523 19.61 -17.60 -6.41
N TYR A 524 20.83 -18.12 -6.39
CA TYR A 524 21.98 -17.43 -5.78
C TYR A 524 22.25 -16.07 -6.44
N PHE A 525 22.24 -16.02 -7.77
CA PHE A 525 22.50 -14.80 -8.54
C PHE A 525 21.47 -13.70 -8.30
N ASN A 526 20.17 -14.03 -8.38
CA ASN A 526 19.08 -13.07 -8.16
C ASN A 526 19.04 -12.63 -6.70
N PHE A 527 19.36 -13.52 -5.77
CA PHE A 527 19.42 -13.17 -4.36
C PHE A 527 20.54 -12.18 -4.07
N HIS A 528 21.73 -12.40 -4.64
CA HIS A 528 22.88 -11.49 -4.53
C HIS A 528 22.63 -10.13 -5.18
N THR A 529 22.03 -10.10 -6.38
CA THR A 529 21.90 -8.88 -7.19
C THR A 529 20.64 -8.05 -6.93
N ILE A 530 19.56 -8.67 -6.45
CA ILE A 530 18.25 -8.01 -6.29
C ILE A 530 17.83 -8.01 -4.81
N ILE A 531 17.69 -9.19 -4.20
CA ILE A 531 17.09 -9.31 -2.86
C ILE A 531 18.00 -8.71 -1.79
N LEU A 532 19.30 -9.00 -1.81
CA LEU A 532 20.25 -8.48 -0.84
C LEU A 532 20.34 -6.94 -0.89
N PRO A 533 20.58 -6.26 -2.02
CA PRO A 533 20.64 -4.81 -2.09
C PRO A 533 19.33 -4.13 -1.65
N GLU A 534 18.17 -4.61 -2.11
CA GLU A 534 16.87 -4.04 -1.73
C GLU A 534 16.55 -4.26 -0.24
N SER A 535 16.84 -5.44 0.31
CA SER A 535 16.66 -5.71 1.74
C SER A 535 17.52 -4.78 2.59
N MET A 536 18.81 -4.63 2.24
CA MET A 536 19.74 -3.76 2.96
C MET A 536 19.28 -2.30 2.89
N LYS A 537 18.85 -1.82 1.71
CA LYS A 537 18.35 -0.45 1.53
C LYS A 537 17.12 -0.18 2.42
N LYS A 538 16.16 -1.10 2.46
CA LYS A 538 14.91 -0.97 3.24
C LYS A 538 15.11 -1.10 4.74
N LEU A 539 16.03 -1.96 5.18
CA LEU A 539 16.39 -2.09 6.59
C LEU A 539 17.18 -0.88 7.08
N GLN A 540 18.10 -0.37 6.27
CA GLN A 540 18.85 0.85 6.56
C GLN A 540 17.92 2.07 6.70
N SER A 541 16.90 2.18 5.84
CA SER A 541 15.90 3.26 5.91
C SER A 541 14.81 3.06 6.98
N GLU A 542 14.89 2.01 7.82
CA GLU A 542 13.87 1.66 8.82
C GLU A 542 12.44 1.64 8.23
N ASP A 543 12.25 0.93 7.12
CA ASP A 543 10.93 0.79 6.50
C ASP A 543 9.98 0.01 7.43
N LEU A 544 8.87 0.65 7.83
CA LEU A 544 7.93 0.10 8.82
C LEU A 544 7.28 -1.19 8.30
N SER A 545 7.01 -1.25 6.99
CA SER A 545 6.41 -2.44 6.36
C SER A 545 7.30 -3.67 6.49
N LEU A 546 8.60 -3.54 6.23
CA LEU A 546 9.54 -4.66 6.30
C LEU A 546 9.77 -5.09 7.75
N LEU A 547 9.93 -4.13 8.67
CA LEU A 547 10.09 -4.42 10.11
C LEU A 547 8.86 -5.13 10.70
N GLN A 548 7.65 -4.74 10.29
CA GLN A 548 6.42 -5.43 10.68
C GLN A 548 6.42 -6.89 10.19
N ILE A 549 6.75 -7.13 8.92
CA ILE A 549 6.80 -8.49 8.35
C ILE A 549 7.86 -9.35 9.02
N MET A 550 9.03 -8.80 9.32
CA MET A 550 10.05 -9.50 10.10
C MET A 550 9.55 -9.85 11.49
N SER A 551 8.84 -8.92 12.15
CA SER A 551 8.24 -9.17 13.46
C SER A 551 7.15 -10.26 13.39
N GLU A 552 6.33 -10.27 12.34
CA GLU A 552 5.28 -11.26 12.10
C GLU A 552 5.87 -12.64 11.80
N LEU A 553 6.91 -12.71 10.95
CA LEU A 553 7.66 -13.92 10.66
C LEU A 553 8.29 -14.49 11.94
N ASN A 554 8.99 -13.66 12.72
CA ASN A 554 9.60 -14.09 13.98
C ASN A 554 8.55 -14.51 15.02
N LYS A 555 7.41 -13.81 15.13
CA LYS A 555 6.28 -14.23 15.99
C LYS A 555 5.70 -15.57 15.54
N LEU A 556 5.56 -15.79 14.24
CA LEU A 556 5.08 -17.05 13.68
C LEU A 556 6.04 -18.20 13.99
N LEU A 557 7.34 -17.98 13.87
CA LEU A 557 8.36 -18.97 14.25
C LEU A 557 8.34 -19.27 15.76
N LEU A 558 8.15 -18.26 16.60
CA LEU A 558 8.04 -18.42 18.06
C LEU A 558 6.74 -19.12 18.50
N SER A 559 5.64 -18.95 17.77
CA SER A 559 4.31 -19.52 18.11
C SER A 559 4.26 -21.05 18.18
N VAL A 560 5.26 -21.72 17.60
CA VAL A 560 5.34 -23.17 17.45
C VAL A 560 5.91 -23.83 18.71
N GLY A 561 6.71 -23.10 19.49
CA GLY A 561 7.31 -23.55 20.75
C GLY A 561 8.53 -24.47 20.63
N ILE A 562 8.95 -24.83 19.41
CA ILE A 562 10.19 -25.57 19.11
C ILE A 562 10.98 -24.76 18.06
N SER A 563 12.32 -24.77 18.14
CA SER A 563 13.16 -24.12 17.14
C SER A 563 13.08 -24.84 15.78
N VAL A 564 13.10 -24.09 14.68
CA VAL A 564 13.11 -24.67 13.32
C VAL A 564 14.28 -25.64 13.10
N PRO A 565 15.52 -25.36 13.56
CA PRO A 565 16.62 -26.32 13.46
C PRO A 565 16.34 -27.64 14.17
N ASP A 566 15.76 -27.61 15.37
CA ASP A 566 15.42 -28.82 16.11
C ASP A 566 14.35 -29.65 15.40
N MET A 567 13.35 -28.98 14.81
CA MET A 567 12.32 -29.64 13.99
C MET A 567 12.93 -30.31 12.76
N ILE A 568 13.85 -29.65 12.06
CA ILE A 568 14.57 -30.22 10.91
C ILE A 568 15.36 -31.46 11.35
N VAL A 569 16.12 -31.39 12.45
CA VAL A 569 16.88 -32.54 12.96
C VAL A 569 15.97 -33.72 13.29
N GLN A 570 14.82 -33.47 13.91
CA GLN A 570 13.86 -34.51 14.24
C GLN A 570 13.24 -35.13 12.98
N MET A 571 12.86 -34.33 11.99
CA MET A 571 12.32 -34.82 10.72
C MET A 571 13.36 -35.60 9.89
N VAL A 572 14.63 -35.18 9.91
CA VAL A 572 15.71 -35.89 9.22
C VAL A 572 15.93 -37.29 9.83
N LYS A 573 15.70 -37.47 11.14
CA LYS A 573 15.75 -38.80 11.77
C LYS A 573 14.62 -39.74 11.34
N ILE A 574 13.51 -39.21 10.80
CA ILE A 574 12.39 -40.00 10.26
C ILE A 574 12.78 -40.64 8.91
N LEU A 575 13.65 -40.00 8.12
CA LEU A 575 14.07 -40.50 6.80
C LEU A 575 14.63 -41.94 6.85
N PRO A 576 15.63 -42.28 7.71
CA PRO A 576 16.08 -43.66 7.88
C PRO A 576 15.02 -44.63 8.42
N CYS A 577 14.14 -44.16 9.31
CA CYS A 577 13.08 -44.98 9.90
C CYS A 577 12.04 -45.41 8.85
N LEU A 578 11.69 -44.51 7.92
CA LEU A 578 10.83 -44.79 6.78
C LEU A 578 11.49 -45.75 5.78
N LEU A 579 12.81 -45.62 5.58
CA LEU A 579 13.57 -46.52 4.71
C LEU A 579 13.64 -47.95 5.29
N MET A 580 13.74 -48.07 6.63
CA MET A 580 13.76 -49.36 7.33
C MET A 580 12.37 -49.90 7.70
N GLN A 581 11.29 -49.24 7.26
CA GLN A 581 9.89 -49.60 7.57
C GLN A 581 9.60 -49.75 9.08
N MET A 582 10.25 -48.94 9.92
CA MET A 582 10.02 -48.94 11.37
C MET A 582 8.77 -48.14 11.74
N GLU A 583 8.08 -48.52 12.83
CA GLU A 583 6.96 -47.76 13.38
C GLU A 583 7.42 -46.35 13.83
N ILE A 584 6.71 -45.32 13.37
CA ILE A 584 7.00 -43.93 13.69
C ILE A 584 6.59 -43.68 15.14
N SER A 585 7.54 -43.27 15.99
CA SER A 585 7.25 -42.88 17.38
C SER A 585 6.23 -41.73 17.44
N PRO A 586 5.26 -41.73 18.37
CA PRO A 586 4.25 -40.67 18.53
C PRO A 586 4.84 -39.28 18.81
N SER A 587 6.11 -39.19 19.20
CA SER A 587 6.86 -37.93 19.31
C SER A 587 7.00 -37.20 17.97
N PHE A 588 7.00 -37.92 16.84
CA PHE A 588 7.14 -37.33 15.51
C PHE A 588 5.83 -36.76 14.95
N ASP A 589 4.67 -37.31 15.36
CA ASP A 589 3.36 -36.78 14.98
C ASP A 589 3.15 -35.36 15.51
N PHE A 590 3.65 -35.08 16.72
CA PHE A 590 3.66 -33.74 17.29
C PHE A 590 4.44 -32.74 16.42
N VAL A 591 5.59 -33.14 15.87
CA VAL A 591 6.40 -32.28 15.00
C VAL A 591 5.70 -32.03 13.67
N LEU A 592 5.10 -33.06 13.06
CA LEU A 592 4.37 -32.94 11.80
C LEU A 592 3.16 -32.01 11.93
N GLU A 593 2.41 -32.06 13.03
CA GLU A 593 1.30 -31.13 13.30
C GLU A 593 1.79 -29.68 13.40
N ARG A 594 2.95 -29.47 14.04
CA ARG A 594 3.59 -28.15 14.18
C ARG A 594 4.07 -27.61 12.83
N VAL A 595 4.61 -28.46 11.96
CA VAL A 595 4.97 -28.09 10.58
C VAL A 595 3.75 -27.70 9.77
N ALA A 596 2.64 -28.43 9.89
CA ALA A 596 1.39 -28.09 9.22
C ALA A 596 0.87 -26.71 9.66
N LYS A 597 0.92 -26.41 10.96
CA LYS A 597 0.58 -25.08 11.49
C LYS A 597 1.48 -23.98 10.91
N LEU A 598 2.80 -24.20 10.88
CA LEU A 598 3.78 -23.30 10.25
C LEU A 598 3.46 -23.04 8.77
N LYS A 599 3.16 -24.11 8.02
CA LYS A 599 2.80 -24.04 6.59
C LYS A 599 1.55 -23.19 6.38
N THR A 600 0.49 -23.39 7.17
CA THR A 600 -0.74 -22.60 7.07
C THR A 600 -0.53 -21.14 7.47
N GLY A 601 0.23 -20.87 8.53
CA GLY A 601 0.53 -19.51 8.96
C GLY A 601 1.37 -18.75 7.94
N PHE A 602 2.38 -19.39 7.36
CA PHE A 602 3.24 -18.77 6.35
C PHE A 602 2.49 -18.47 5.05
N LEU A 603 1.60 -19.37 4.61
CA LEU A 603 0.72 -19.11 3.47
C LEU A 603 -0.23 -17.94 3.74
N SER A 604 -0.72 -17.78 4.97
CA SER A 604 -1.52 -16.61 5.35
C SER A 604 -0.72 -15.31 5.32
N LEU A 605 0.58 -15.34 5.65
CA LEU A 605 1.46 -14.18 5.61
C LEU A 605 1.72 -13.72 4.17
N ILE A 606 1.81 -14.66 3.22
CA ILE A 606 2.00 -14.36 1.79
C ILE A 606 0.69 -13.90 1.12
N ASN A 607 -0.43 -14.55 1.43
CA ASN A 607 -1.72 -14.35 0.74
C ASN A 607 -2.64 -13.29 1.38
N GLY A 608 -2.13 -12.49 2.33
CA GLY A 608 -2.92 -11.47 3.02
C GLY A 608 -3.56 -10.47 2.03
N GLN A 609 -4.89 -10.46 1.95
CA GLN A 609 -5.66 -9.58 1.07
C GLN A 609 -5.51 -8.11 1.51
N THR A 610 -4.59 -7.37 0.88
CA THR A 610 -4.53 -5.90 0.95
C THR A 610 -4.48 -5.33 -0.46
N GLU A 611 -5.35 -4.37 -0.77
CA GLU A 611 -5.48 -3.74 -2.10
C GLU A 611 -4.22 -2.99 -2.56
N THR A 612 -3.28 -2.69 -1.65
CA THR A 612 -1.94 -2.17 -1.97
C THR A 612 -0.86 -3.10 -1.42
N LEU A 613 -0.01 -3.62 -2.32
CA LEU A 613 1.15 -4.41 -1.93
C LEU A 613 2.23 -3.48 -1.36
N THR A 614 2.44 -3.55 -0.04
CA THR A 614 3.53 -2.82 0.61
C THR A 614 4.90 -3.29 0.10
N SER A 615 5.91 -2.42 0.13
CA SER A 615 7.30 -2.72 -0.24
C SER A 615 7.86 -3.99 0.43
N GLY A 616 7.62 -4.14 1.73
CA GLY A 616 8.08 -5.31 2.48
C GLY A 616 7.41 -6.61 2.02
N ARG A 617 6.11 -6.58 1.70
CA ARG A 617 5.39 -7.76 1.19
C ARG A 617 5.86 -8.16 -0.20
N MET A 618 6.08 -7.19 -1.09
CA MET A 618 6.64 -7.46 -2.41
C MET A 618 8.01 -8.13 -2.31
N LEU A 619 8.86 -7.66 -1.39
CA LEU A 619 10.17 -8.25 -1.15
C LEU A 619 10.06 -9.70 -0.63
N LEU A 620 9.18 -9.95 0.35
CA LEU A 620 8.95 -11.31 0.86
C LEU A 620 8.38 -12.25 -0.23
N MET A 621 7.45 -11.76 -1.05
CA MET A 621 6.90 -12.51 -2.18
C MET A 621 7.97 -12.81 -3.24
N GLY A 622 8.82 -11.83 -3.56
CA GLY A 622 9.95 -12.01 -4.49
C GLY A 622 10.94 -13.05 -3.96
N PHE A 623 11.28 -12.99 -2.68
CA PHE A 623 12.12 -13.98 -2.01
C PHE A 623 11.48 -15.38 -2.08
N ASN A 624 10.21 -15.52 -1.73
CA ASN A 624 9.51 -16.80 -1.77
C ASN A 624 9.37 -17.36 -3.20
N GLY A 625 9.09 -16.50 -4.18
CA GLY A 625 8.90 -16.89 -5.59
C GLY A 625 10.15 -17.52 -6.21
N LEU A 626 11.35 -17.12 -5.79
CA LEU A 626 12.60 -17.75 -6.24
C LEU A 626 12.69 -19.23 -5.81
N PHE A 627 12.22 -19.57 -4.60
CA PHE A 627 12.18 -20.97 -4.14
C PHE A 627 11.02 -21.77 -4.74
N GLU A 628 9.88 -21.13 -5.02
CA GLU A 628 8.74 -21.81 -5.65
C GLU A 628 9.08 -22.25 -7.07
N LYS A 629 9.78 -21.42 -7.84
CA LYS A 629 10.29 -21.80 -9.18
C LYS A 629 11.11 -23.10 -9.12
N LEU A 630 12.01 -23.20 -8.15
CA LEU A 630 12.83 -24.40 -7.93
C LEU A 630 11.96 -25.62 -7.54
N THR A 631 10.98 -25.41 -6.67
CA THR A 631 10.06 -26.47 -6.22
C THR A 631 9.20 -27.01 -7.37
N MET A 632 8.78 -26.15 -8.30
CA MET A 632 8.04 -26.56 -9.50
C MET A 632 8.88 -27.43 -10.44
N GLU A 633 10.12 -27.03 -10.72
CA GLU A 633 11.05 -27.84 -11.55
C GLU A 633 11.39 -29.17 -10.88
N TRP A 634 11.53 -29.19 -9.56
CA TRP A 634 11.70 -30.41 -8.78
C TRP A 634 10.51 -31.37 -8.92
N ASN A 635 9.28 -30.88 -8.77
CA ASN A 635 8.08 -31.69 -8.94
C ASN A 635 7.95 -32.25 -10.37
N ASN A 636 8.35 -31.47 -11.38
CA ASN A 636 8.42 -31.92 -12.76
C ASN A 636 9.42 -33.07 -12.95
N LEU A 637 10.56 -33.04 -12.25
CA LEU A 637 11.54 -34.12 -12.27
C LEU A 637 10.96 -35.39 -11.63
N THR A 638 10.38 -35.30 -10.43
CA THR A 638 9.79 -36.45 -9.74
C THR A 638 8.71 -37.14 -10.60
N ASN A 639 7.84 -36.35 -11.23
CA ASN A 639 6.81 -36.86 -12.13
C ASN A 639 7.43 -37.56 -13.35
N SER A 640 8.47 -36.95 -13.95
CA SER A 640 9.17 -37.54 -15.10
C SER A 640 9.85 -38.85 -14.73
N LEU A 641 10.57 -38.90 -13.59
CA LEU A 641 11.22 -40.11 -13.07
C LEU A 641 10.23 -41.26 -12.83
N SER A 642 9.03 -40.95 -12.32
CA SER A 642 7.98 -41.96 -12.07
C SER A 642 7.40 -42.58 -13.35
N SER A 643 7.55 -41.92 -14.50
CA SER A 643 6.98 -42.34 -15.79
C SER A 643 7.90 -43.23 -16.64
N ILE A 644 9.19 -43.35 -16.30
CA ILE A 644 10.18 -44.08 -17.11
C ILE A 644 10.17 -45.57 -16.77
N ASN A 645 9.94 -46.42 -17.78
CA ASN A 645 10.07 -47.87 -17.69
C ASN A 645 11.38 -48.35 -18.32
N LEU A 646 12.37 -48.72 -17.49
CA LEU A 646 13.71 -49.17 -17.94
C LEU A 646 13.91 -50.69 -17.78
N PRO A 647 14.70 -51.34 -18.66
CA PRO A 647 15.11 -52.73 -18.48
C PRO A 647 15.86 -52.94 -17.14
N ASN A 648 15.50 -53.98 -16.40
CA ASN A 648 16.11 -54.28 -15.09
C ASN A 648 17.60 -54.64 -15.18
N SER A 649 18.06 -55.15 -16.34
CA SER A 649 19.46 -55.46 -16.64
C SER A 649 20.35 -54.23 -16.58
N TRP A 650 19.87 -53.05 -16.99
CA TRP A 650 20.65 -51.80 -17.00
C TRP A 650 21.02 -51.29 -15.61
N LYS A 651 20.32 -51.76 -14.57
CA LYS A 651 20.65 -51.46 -13.16
C LYS A 651 21.95 -52.15 -12.70
N LYS A 652 22.49 -53.10 -13.48
CA LYS A 652 23.70 -53.86 -13.14
C LYS A 652 25.00 -53.15 -13.54
N ILE A 653 24.91 -52.06 -14.30
CA ILE A 653 26.05 -51.27 -14.78
C ILE A 653 26.72 -50.56 -13.61
N ASP A 654 28.05 -50.52 -13.61
CA ASP A 654 28.90 -49.92 -12.57
C ASP A 654 28.56 -48.44 -12.29
N GLN A 655 28.57 -47.58 -13.31
CA GLN A 655 28.29 -46.15 -13.18
C GLN A 655 26.85 -45.90 -12.70
N VAL A 656 25.90 -46.74 -13.10
CA VAL A 656 24.49 -46.66 -12.65
C VAL A 656 24.37 -47.09 -11.19
N LYS A 657 25.07 -48.14 -10.75
CA LYS A 657 25.07 -48.59 -9.35
C LYS A 657 25.71 -47.56 -8.43
N ASP A 658 26.84 -46.99 -8.85
CA ASP A 658 27.56 -46.00 -8.06
C ASP A 658 26.75 -44.69 -7.96
N ALA A 659 26.08 -44.28 -9.04
CA ALA A 659 25.12 -43.16 -9.02
C ALA A 659 23.91 -43.45 -8.10
N LYS A 660 23.33 -44.65 -8.15
CA LYS A 660 22.22 -45.06 -7.29
C LYS A 660 22.57 -45.16 -5.81
N HIS A 661 23.82 -45.47 -5.48
CA HIS A 661 24.28 -45.47 -4.09
C HIS A 661 24.26 -44.07 -3.48
N ILE A 662 24.43 -43.03 -4.30
CA ILE A 662 24.43 -41.63 -3.88
C ILE A 662 23.01 -41.01 -4.02
N SER A 663 22.20 -41.55 -4.94
CA SER A 663 20.85 -41.06 -5.24
C SER A 663 19.88 -41.17 -4.06
N PRO A 664 19.07 -40.14 -3.78
CA PRO A 664 18.06 -40.22 -2.74
C PRO A 664 16.87 -41.08 -3.19
N HIS A 665 16.21 -41.78 -2.26
CA HIS A 665 15.07 -42.67 -2.53
C HIS A 665 13.76 -41.93 -2.87
N ILE A 666 13.78 -41.06 -3.88
CA ILE A 666 12.74 -40.06 -4.20
C ILE A 666 11.48 -40.68 -4.79
N CYS A 667 11.59 -41.85 -5.41
CA CYS A 667 10.44 -42.57 -5.97
C CYS A 667 9.43 -43.04 -4.89
N ASN A 668 9.77 -42.95 -3.60
CA ASN A 668 8.85 -43.24 -2.51
C ASN A 668 8.02 -41.98 -2.16
N PRO A 669 6.68 -42.00 -2.32
CA PRO A 669 5.84 -40.82 -2.10
C PRO A 669 5.88 -40.30 -0.66
N LYS A 670 6.09 -41.18 0.34
CA LYS A 670 6.19 -40.77 1.75
C LYS A 670 7.49 -40.03 2.06
N ILE A 671 8.57 -40.39 1.37
CA ILE A 671 9.87 -39.72 1.48
C ILE A 671 9.80 -38.36 0.76
N HIS A 672 9.12 -38.31 -0.39
CA HIS A 672 8.89 -37.06 -1.12
C HIS A 672 8.15 -36.02 -0.28
N SER A 673 7.00 -36.38 0.31
CA SER A 673 6.23 -35.44 1.14
C SER A 673 7.00 -34.95 2.36
N LEU A 674 7.79 -35.84 2.99
CA LEU A 674 8.63 -35.46 4.13
C LEU A 674 9.75 -34.50 3.72
N LEU A 675 10.36 -34.71 2.56
CA LEU A 675 11.39 -33.80 2.03
C LEU A 675 10.80 -32.43 1.69
N GLU A 676 9.60 -32.36 1.09
CA GLU A 676 8.92 -31.07 0.85
C GLU A 676 8.75 -30.26 2.13
N ASP A 677 8.30 -30.91 3.21
CA ASP A 677 8.11 -30.26 4.50
C ASP A 677 9.46 -29.87 5.16
N ILE A 678 10.52 -30.67 5.02
CA ILE A 678 11.88 -30.29 5.48
C ILE A 678 12.40 -29.07 4.71
N PHE A 679 12.23 -29.01 3.39
CA PHE A 679 12.71 -27.89 2.58
C PHE A 679 11.87 -26.63 2.76
N LEU A 680 10.59 -26.75 3.12
CA LEU A 680 9.79 -25.63 3.61
C LEU A 680 10.40 -25.04 4.90
N LEU A 681 10.76 -25.88 5.88
CA LEU A 681 11.41 -25.42 7.11
C LEU A 681 12.78 -24.79 6.85
N LYS A 682 13.62 -25.41 6.01
CA LYS A 682 14.93 -24.85 5.62
C LYS A 682 14.79 -23.52 4.91
N ARG A 683 13.76 -23.33 4.08
CA ARG A 683 13.44 -22.04 3.46
C ARG A 683 13.10 -20.96 4.49
N LEU A 684 12.22 -21.28 5.44
CA LEU A 684 11.85 -20.35 6.52
C LEU A 684 13.05 -19.97 7.40
N GLN A 685 13.89 -20.95 7.72
CA GLN A 685 15.15 -20.72 8.42
C GLN A 685 16.05 -19.77 7.63
N ALA A 686 16.27 -20.04 6.34
CA ALA A 686 17.10 -19.19 5.49
C ALA A 686 16.58 -17.75 5.40
N MET A 687 15.25 -17.56 5.33
CA MET A 687 14.63 -16.22 5.35
C MET A 687 14.86 -15.50 6.68
N SER A 688 14.61 -16.16 7.82
CA SER A 688 14.78 -15.56 9.15
C SER A 688 16.24 -15.22 9.43
N ASP A 689 17.15 -16.15 9.18
CA ASP A 689 18.59 -15.97 9.41
C ASP A 689 19.14 -14.83 8.55
N PHE A 690 18.75 -14.75 7.27
CA PHE A 690 19.12 -13.65 6.38
C PHE A 690 18.65 -12.29 6.90
N PHE A 691 17.35 -12.15 7.20
CA PHE A 691 16.81 -10.87 7.67
C PHE A 691 17.43 -10.43 9.01
N ASN A 692 17.73 -11.37 9.91
CA ASN A 692 18.39 -11.07 11.18
C ASN A 692 19.83 -10.58 10.98
N LEU A 693 20.63 -11.24 10.12
CA LEU A 693 21.98 -10.82 9.77
C LEU A 693 22.00 -9.44 9.10
N SER A 694 21.10 -9.21 8.14
CA SER A 694 20.95 -7.92 7.48
C SER A 694 20.52 -6.82 8.45
N HIS A 695 19.61 -7.12 9.39
CA HIS A 695 19.15 -6.16 10.37
C HIS A 695 20.25 -5.78 11.36
N GLU A 696 21.04 -6.75 11.85
CA GLU A 696 22.18 -6.49 12.74
C GLU A 696 23.24 -5.59 12.09
N MET A 697 23.56 -5.82 10.81
CA MET A 697 24.46 -4.94 10.05
C MET A 697 23.87 -3.54 9.89
N CYS A 698 22.56 -3.42 9.59
CA CYS A 698 21.87 -2.14 9.45
C CYS A 698 21.75 -1.37 10.77
N GLN A 699 21.68 -2.03 11.93
CA GLN A 699 21.68 -1.35 13.24
C GLN A 699 22.99 -0.56 13.48
N SER A 700 24.11 -0.99 12.90
CA SER A 700 25.40 -0.29 13.03
C SER A 700 25.37 1.14 12.45
N PHE A 701 24.40 1.46 11.57
CA PHE A 701 24.19 2.84 11.07
C PHE A 701 23.70 3.82 12.15
N THR A 702 23.13 3.33 13.25
CA THR A 702 22.75 4.17 14.40
C THR A 702 23.92 4.47 15.35
N ALA A 703 25.12 3.97 15.04
CA ALA A 703 26.34 4.08 15.85
C ALA A 703 26.27 3.42 17.24
N THR A 704 25.34 2.48 17.43
CA THR A 704 25.22 1.67 18.65
C THR A 704 26.13 0.44 18.64
N THR A 705 26.30 -0.17 17.47
CA THR A 705 27.14 -1.36 17.22
C THR A 705 28.10 -1.11 16.04
N SER A 706 29.07 -1.99 15.84
CA SER A 706 30.11 -1.87 14.80
C SER A 706 30.30 -3.16 14.01
N VAL A 707 29.21 -3.80 13.59
CA VAL A 707 29.23 -5.11 12.92
C VAL A 707 29.12 -4.93 11.41
N ALA A 708 30.16 -5.32 10.67
CA ALA A 708 30.15 -5.36 9.21
C ALA A 708 30.34 -6.81 8.73
N TYR A 709 29.41 -7.27 7.90
CA TYR A 709 29.44 -8.62 7.33
C TYR A 709 29.83 -8.60 5.85
N ASN A 710 30.59 -9.61 5.43
CA ASN A 710 30.91 -9.84 4.02
C ASN A 710 29.73 -10.53 3.32
N ASP A 711 29.68 -10.47 1.99
CA ASP A 711 28.64 -11.14 1.21
C ASP A 711 28.59 -12.65 1.47
N ASP A 712 29.75 -13.30 1.67
CA ASP A 712 29.83 -14.72 2.03
C ASP A 712 29.10 -15.04 3.35
N GLN A 713 29.11 -14.10 4.30
CA GLN A 713 28.43 -14.25 5.59
C GLN A 713 26.94 -13.95 5.45
N LEU A 714 26.57 -12.87 4.75
CA LEU A 714 25.17 -12.48 4.51
C LEU A 714 24.41 -13.54 3.68
N LEU A 715 25.08 -14.17 2.70
CA LEU A 715 24.49 -15.17 1.81
C LEU A 715 24.69 -16.61 2.30
N LYS A 716 25.32 -16.80 3.45
CA LYS A 716 25.52 -18.13 4.06
C LYS A 716 24.21 -18.93 4.19
N PRO A 717 23.06 -18.34 4.62
CA PRO A 717 21.81 -19.10 4.72
C PRO A 717 21.32 -19.65 3.37
N ILE A 718 21.52 -18.89 2.28
CA ILE A 718 21.14 -19.31 0.92
C ILE A 718 22.11 -20.38 0.39
N ARG A 719 23.41 -20.22 0.60
CA ARG A 719 24.40 -21.25 0.24
C ARG A 719 24.15 -22.56 0.99
N GLN A 720 23.78 -22.48 2.27
CA GLN A 720 23.41 -23.64 3.07
C GLN A 720 22.16 -24.34 2.51
N PHE A 721 21.12 -23.57 2.17
CA PHE A 721 19.93 -24.13 1.51
C PHE A 721 20.29 -24.86 0.21
N ILE A 722 21.12 -24.26 -0.66
CA ILE A 722 21.52 -24.85 -1.93
C ILE A 722 22.34 -26.14 -1.72
N ALA A 723 23.30 -26.12 -0.78
CA ALA A 723 24.10 -27.29 -0.45
C ALA A 723 23.24 -28.45 0.09
N ASP A 724 22.28 -28.14 0.98
CA ASP A 724 21.31 -29.12 1.49
C ASP A 724 20.40 -29.66 0.38
N PHE A 725 19.96 -28.81 -0.55
CA PHE A 725 19.11 -29.18 -1.68
C PHE A 725 19.84 -30.18 -2.58
N ILE A 726 21.07 -29.87 -2.99
CA ILE A 726 21.86 -30.75 -3.85
C ILE A 726 22.12 -32.09 -3.14
N SER A 727 22.63 -32.04 -1.91
CA SER A 727 23.05 -33.25 -1.18
C SER A 727 21.91 -34.22 -0.86
N ARG A 728 20.68 -33.72 -0.65
CA ARG A 728 19.53 -34.54 -0.23
C ARG A 728 18.54 -34.85 -1.35
N GLN A 729 18.57 -34.12 -2.46
CA GLN A 729 17.57 -34.25 -3.54
C GLN A 729 18.16 -34.53 -4.93
N LEU A 730 19.37 -34.05 -5.28
CA LEU A 730 19.78 -34.03 -6.70
C LEU A 730 20.94 -34.97 -7.09
N LEU A 731 21.84 -35.27 -6.15
CA LEU A 731 23.02 -36.10 -6.42
C LEU A 731 22.65 -37.49 -6.97
N GLY A 732 23.40 -38.01 -7.94
CA GLY A 732 23.22 -39.36 -8.48
C GLY A 732 22.13 -39.49 -9.53
N ILE A 733 21.12 -38.61 -9.57
CA ILE A 733 20.04 -38.69 -10.58
C ILE A 733 20.57 -38.36 -11.97
N THR A 734 21.34 -37.27 -12.10
CA THR A 734 21.76 -36.80 -13.42
C THR A 734 22.73 -37.78 -14.07
N THR A 735 23.68 -38.29 -13.29
CA THR A 735 24.68 -39.28 -13.73
C THR A 735 24.08 -40.65 -14.02
N GLU A 736 23.03 -41.07 -13.29
CA GLU A 736 22.24 -42.25 -13.62
C GLU A 736 21.60 -42.14 -15.01
N HIS A 737 20.96 -41.02 -15.32
CA HIS A 737 20.23 -40.84 -16.59
C HIS A 737 21.16 -40.60 -17.79
N ILE A 738 22.33 -40.01 -17.57
CA ILE A 738 23.38 -39.94 -18.61
C ILE A 738 23.87 -41.36 -18.95
N ALA A 739 24.10 -42.23 -17.97
CA ALA A 739 24.49 -43.61 -18.22
C ALA A 739 23.42 -44.39 -19.01
N TYR A 740 22.13 -44.20 -18.71
CA TYR A 740 21.05 -44.80 -19.51
C TYR A 740 20.99 -44.25 -20.94
N THR A 741 21.33 -42.97 -21.14
CA THR A 741 21.42 -42.36 -22.46
C THR A 741 22.52 -43.05 -23.30
N VAL A 742 23.69 -43.31 -22.70
CA VAL A 742 24.78 -44.05 -23.37
C VAL A 742 24.33 -45.47 -23.73
N CYS A 743 23.62 -46.18 -22.83
CA CYS A 743 23.10 -47.52 -23.10
C CYS A 743 22.09 -47.53 -24.25
N TYR A 744 21.18 -46.56 -24.28
CA TYR A 744 20.22 -46.40 -25.36
C TYR A 744 20.91 -46.12 -26.71
N LEU A 745 21.94 -45.26 -26.72
CA LEU A 745 22.69 -44.97 -27.94
C LEU A 745 23.41 -46.20 -28.50
N LEU A 746 23.98 -47.04 -27.64
CA LEU A 746 24.59 -48.31 -28.07
C LEU A 746 23.53 -49.27 -28.63
N GLN A 747 22.35 -49.34 -28.02
CA GLN A 747 21.25 -50.17 -28.51
C GLN A 747 20.70 -49.69 -29.87
N ASN A 748 20.57 -48.38 -30.06
CA ASN A 748 20.13 -47.78 -31.32
C ASN A 748 21.13 -48.01 -32.48
N LEU A 749 22.42 -48.19 -32.16
CA LEU A 749 23.46 -48.54 -33.14
C LEU A 749 23.50 -50.05 -33.47
N GLY A 750 22.58 -50.86 -32.91
CA GLY A 750 22.42 -52.28 -33.23
C GLY A 750 23.19 -53.23 -32.30
N PHE A 751 23.66 -52.76 -31.14
CA PHE A 751 24.29 -53.61 -30.12
C PHE A 751 23.26 -54.07 -29.08
N ASP A 752 23.08 -55.37 -28.90
CA ASP A 752 22.19 -55.90 -27.85
C ASP A 752 22.84 -55.77 -26.47
N VAL A 753 22.61 -54.61 -25.85
CA VAL A 753 23.11 -54.27 -24.51
C VAL A 753 22.56 -55.23 -23.45
N VAL A 754 21.35 -55.79 -23.62
CA VAL A 754 20.70 -56.61 -22.58
C VAL A 754 21.32 -57.99 -22.51
N GLU A 755 21.51 -58.64 -23.66
CA GLU A 755 22.12 -59.98 -23.73
C GLU A 755 23.58 -59.96 -23.25
N GLU A 756 24.34 -58.92 -23.62
CA GLU A 756 25.74 -58.76 -23.24
C GLU A 756 25.95 -58.46 -21.75
N ILE A 757 25.03 -57.72 -21.12
CA ILE A 757 25.04 -57.51 -19.67
C ILE A 757 24.76 -58.83 -18.94
N GLU A 758 23.81 -59.64 -19.43
CA GLU A 758 23.46 -60.92 -18.81
C GLU A 758 24.54 -62.00 -18.99
N GLN A 759 25.26 -61.98 -20.13
CA GLN A 759 26.40 -62.88 -20.37
C GLN A 759 27.64 -62.54 -19.52
N LYS A 760 27.88 -61.25 -19.24
CA LYS A 760 29.01 -60.80 -18.39
C LYS A 760 28.74 -60.86 -16.88
N ASP A 761 27.51 -61.13 -16.45
CA ASP A 761 27.06 -61.14 -15.04
C ASP A 761 27.51 -62.38 -14.22
N ILE A 762 28.52 -63.12 -14.69
CA ILE A 762 28.98 -64.38 -14.08
C ILE A 762 30.17 -64.14 -13.10
N GLY A 763 30.63 -62.89 -12.95
CA GLY A 763 31.77 -62.51 -12.10
C GLY A 763 31.44 -62.17 -10.63
N ALA A 764 32.43 -62.26 -9.74
CA ALA A 764 32.29 -62.11 -8.28
C ALA A 764 31.75 -60.74 -7.81
N GLU A 765 31.86 -59.68 -8.61
CA GLU A 765 31.47 -58.31 -8.23
C GLU A 765 30.07 -57.90 -8.69
N HIS A 766 29.37 -58.71 -9.51
CA HIS A 766 28.05 -58.38 -10.08
C HIS A 766 27.99 -56.97 -10.73
N LYS A 767 29.11 -56.41 -11.21
CA LYS A 767 29.19 -55.09 -11.85
C LYS A 767 29.69 -55.26 -13.28
N VAL A 768 29.00 -54.68 -14.24
CA VAL A 768 29.45 -54.63 -15.64
C VAL A 768 29.97 -53.22 -15.94
N PRO A 769 31.26 -53.04 -16.25
CA PRO A 769 31.81 -51.73 -16.58
C PRO A 769 31.26 -51.20 -17.90
N LEU A 770 30.74 -49.97 -17.89
CA LEU A 770 30.18 -49.32 -19.07
C LEU A 770 31.25 -49.11 -20.17
N ASP A 771 32.50 -48.83 -19.78
CA ASP A 771 33.65 -48.67 -20.68
C ASP A 771 33.91 -49.95 -21.51
N ASP A 772 33.80 -51.13 -20.91
CA ASP A 772 34.00 -52.40 -21.62
C ASP A 772 32.90 -52.67 -22.65
N LEU A 773 31.65 -52.31 -22.34
CA LEU A 773 30.52 -52.45 -23.25
C LEU A 773 30.71 -51.53 -24.45
N TYR A 774 31.15 -50.28 -24.21
CA TYR A 774 31.46 -49.32 -25.26
C TYR A 774 32.59 -49.82 -26.19
N HIS A 775 33.70 -50.32 -25.63
CA HIS A 775 34.81 -50.85 -26.42
C HIS A 775 34.45 -52.11 -27.21
N LYS A 776 33.65 -53.01 -26.63
CA LYS A 776 33.16 -54.22 -27.32
C LYS A 776 32.24 -53.85 -28.49
N ALA A 777 31.30 -52.91 -28.28
CA ALA A 777 30.42 -52.40 -29.31
C ALA A 777 31.21 -51.75 -30.46
N GLY A 778 32.21 -50.91 -30.17
CA GLY A 778 33.08 -50.31 -31.19
C GLY A 778 33.82 -51.35 -32.05
N SER A 779 34.31 -52.44 -31.43
CA SER A 779 34.97 -53.53 -32.16
C SER A 779 34.04 -54.29 -33.09
N ILE A 780 32.74 -54.40 -32.73
CA ILE A 780 31.71 -55.07 -33.53
C ILE A 780 31.26 -54.17 -34.66
N PHE A 781 31.06 -52.88 -34.41
CA PHE A 781 30.65 -51.91 -35.43
C PHE A 781 31.70 -51.72 -36.53
N LEU A 782 33.00 -51.76 -36.18
CA LEU A 782 34.09 -51.75 -37.15
C LEU A 782 34.17 -53.04 -37.97
N LYS A 783 33.85 -54.20 -37.38
CA LYS A 783 33.79 -55.50 -38.08
C LYS A 783 32.56 -55.62 -39.00
N GLN A 784 31.44 -54.99 -38.63
CA GLN A 784 30.19 -54.97 -39.40
C GLN A 784 30.15 -53.85 -40.47
N SER A 785 31.22 -53.06 -40.61
CA SER A 785 31.33 -51.94 -41.57
C SER A 785 30.28 -50.83 -41.40
N LEU A 786 29.79 -50.61 -40.17
CA LEU A 786 28.83 -49.54 -39.87
C LEU A 786 29.42 -48.14 -40.10
N PHE A 787 30.72 -47.93 -39.87
CA PHE A 787 31.45 -46.69 -40.22
C PHE A 787 32.95 -46.98 -40.46
N SER A 788 33.64 -46.10 -41.19
CA SER A 788 35.08 -46.22 -41.45
C SER A 788 35.94 -45.58 -40.35
N GLN A 789 37.19 -46.03 -40.19
CA GLN A 789 38.14 -45.44 -39.23
C GLN A 789 38.46 -43.97 -39.55
N ASN A 790 38.36 -43.57 -40.83
CA ASN A 790 38.53 -42.18 -41.27
C ASN A 790 37.31 -41.31 -40.92
N ALA A 791 36.09 -41.84 -41.09
CA ALA A 791 34.86 -41.16 -40.69
C ALA A 791 34.82 -40.92 -39.17
N LEU A 792 35.33 -41.88 -38.38
CA LEU A 792 35.42 -41.75 -36.92
C LEU A 792 36.41 -40.66 -36.48
N SER A 793 37.59 -40.57 -37.12
CA SER A 793 38.59 -39.55 -36.77
C SER A 793 38.15 -38.14 -37.20
N GLN A 794 37.48 -38.00 -38.35
CA GLN A 794 36.88 -36.74 -38.76
C GLN A 794 35.73 -36.31 -37.83
N ALA A 795 34.84 -37.24 -37.45
CA ALA A 795 33.77 -36.94 -36.48
C ALA A 795 34.33 -36.52 -35.11
N SER A 796 35.39 -37.19 -34.63
CA SER A 796 36.05 -36.86 -33.36
C SER A 796 36.72 -35.49 -33.37
N THR A 797 37.37 -35.09 -34.47
CA THR A 797 38.00 -33.76 -34.58
C THR A 797 36.97 -32.64 -34.65
N LEU A 798 35.88 -32.83 -35.40
CA LEU A 798 34.78 -31.85 -35.46
C LEU A 798 34.08 -31.68 -34.11
N GLU A 799 33.82 -32.78 -33.40
CA GLU A 799 33.24 -32.75 -32.06
C GLU A 799 34.18 -32.05 -31.06
N SER A 800 35.48 -32.38 -31.07
CA SER A 800 36.46 -31.78 -30.17
C SER A 800 36.60 -30.28 -30.38
N ASN A 801 36.56 -29.81 -31.63
CA ASN A 801 36.61 -28.38 -31.96
C ASN A 801 35.37 -27.65 -31.43
N ARG A 802 34.18 -28.25 -31.60
CA ARG A 802 32.92 -27.71 -31.10
C ARG A 802 32.89 -27.65 -29.57
N LYS A 803 33.33 -28.73 -28.91
CA LYS A 803 33.47 -28.82 -27.45
C LYS A 803 34.40 -27.74 -26.91
N HIS A 804 35.57 -27.55 -27.53
CA HIS A 804 36.53 -26.52 -27.10
C HIS A 804 35.97 -25.10 -27.25
N ALA A 805 35.29 -24.82 -28.35
CA ALA A 805 34.61 -23.53 -28.55
C ALA A 805 33.51 -23.31 -27.50
N TRP A 806 32.69 -24.32 -27.21
CA TRP A 806 31.62 -24.22 -26.22
C TRP A 806 32.14 -24.00 -24.80
N VAL A 807 33.16 -24.75 -24.37
CA VAL A 807 33.76 -24.60 -23.02
C VAL A 807 34.29 -23.18 -22.83
N LYS A 808 35.02 -22.64 -23.82
CA LYS A 808 35.49 -21.25 -23.78
C LYS A 808 34.36 -20.23 -23.70
N ILE A 809 33.26 -20.43 -24.43
CA ILE A 809 32.08 -19.56 -24.34
C ILE A 809 31.50 -19.58 -22.91
N GLN A 810 31.44 -20.76 -22.27
CA GLN A 810 30.92 -20.88 -20.91
C GLN A 810 31.87 -20.27 -19.86
N GLU A 811 33.18 -20.42 -20.02
CA GLU A 811 34.18 -19.78 -19.15
C GLU A 811 34.05 -18.25 -19.20
N THR A 812 33.92 -17.67 -20.40
CA THR A 812 33.71 -16.22 -20.55
C THR A 812 32.38 -15.76 -19.94
N LYS A 813 31.30 -16.54 -20.10
CA LYS A 813 30.00 -16.26 -19.46
C LYS A 813 30.09 -16.31 -17.93
N LYS A 814 30.81 -17.28 -17.38
CA LYS A 814 31.04 -17.42 -15.93
C LYS A 814 31.80 -16.20 -15.38
N LEU A 815 32.85 -15.75 -16.07
CA LEU A 815 33.58 -14.53 -15.70
C LEU A 815 32.68 -13.28 -15.72
N GLN A 816 31.86 -13.11 -16.77
CA GLN A 816 30.90 -12.00 -16.86
C GLN A 816 29.85 -12.02 -15.74
N GLN A 817 29.34 -13.20 -15.38
CA GLN A 817 28.41 -13.38 -14.26
C GLN A 817 29.08 -12.99 -12.92
N LYS A 818 30.32 -13.45 -12.68
CA LYS A 818 31.07 -13.12 -11.47
C LYS A 818 31.38 -11.62 -11.36
N ILE A 819 31.72 -10.97 -12.47
CA ILE A 819 31.88 -9.50 -12.52
C ILE A 819 30.58 -8.80 -12.16
N THR A 820 29.44 -9.22 -12.74
CA THR A 820 28.12 -8.64 -12.43
C THR A 820 27.77 -8.77 -10.95
N LEU A 821 28.07 -9.92 -10.33
CA LEU A 821 27.87 -10.14 -8.89
C LEU A 821 28.68 -9.14 -8.06
N LEU A 822 29.99 -9.05 -8.31
CA LEU A 822 30.86 -8.14 -7.56
C LEU A 822 30.53 -6.66 -7.81
N GLN A 823 30.08 -6.29 -9.02
CA GLN A 823 29.60 -4.93 -9.31
C GLN A 823 28.37 -4.57 -8.49
N SER A 824 27.44 -5.52 -8.29
CA SER A 824 26.29 -5.31 -7.40
C SER A 824 26.74 -5.07 -5.96
N THR A 825 27.71 -5.86 -5.47
CA THR A 825 28.35 -5.65 -4.16
C THR A 825 29.02 -4.28 -4.06
N GLN A 826 29.79 -3.90 -5.08
CA GLN A 826 30.48 -2.62 -5.14
C GLN A 826 29.49 -1.45 -5.05
N LEU A 827 28.40 -1.49 -5.83
CA LEU A 827 27.36 -0.46 -5.80
C LEU A 827 26.72 -0.38 -4.42
N ARG A 828 26.32 -1.52 -3.83
CA ARG A 828 25.71 -1.59 -2.50
C ARG A 828 26.63 -0.99 -1.43
N LEU A 829 27.88 -1.44 -1.35
CA LEU A 829 28.87 -0.95 -0.38
C LEU A 829 29.16 0.54 -0.59
N HIS A 830 29.29 0.99 -1.84
CA HIS A 830 29.51 2.40 -2.15
C HIS A 830 28.36 3.29 -1.66
N THR A 831 27.12 2.89 -1.91
CA THR A 831 25.94 3.60 -1.42
C THR A 831 25.90 3.64 0.11
N GLN A 832 26.18 2.52 0.78
CA GLN A 832 26.24 2.44 2.24
C GLN A 832 27.32 3.36 2.85
N ILE A 833 28.52 3.35 2.28
CA ILE A 833 29.62 4.24 2.69
C ILE A 833 29.23 5.71 2.44
N THR A 834 28.58 6.01 1.32
CA THR A 834 28.13 7.38 1.00
C THR A 834 27.11 7.89 2.02
N VAL A 835 26.14 7.06 2.43
CA VAL A 835 25.17 7.43 3.48
C VAL A 835 25.88 7.61 4.82
N LEU A 836 26.78 6.70 5.20
CA LEU A 836 27.52 6.81 6.45
C LEU A 836 28.40 8.08 6.50
N ASN A 837 29.04 8.42 5.39
CA ASN A 837 29.79 9.67 5.22
C ASN A 837 28.90 10.90 5.29
N PHE A 838 27.72 10.86 4.67
CA PHE A 838 26.75 11.95 4.79
C PHE A 838 26.30 12.13 6.25
N MET A 839 26.12 11.04 7.00
CA MET A 839 25.65 11.05 8.38
C MET A 839 26.69 11.52 9.39
N TYR A 840 27.93 11.04 9.26
CA TYR A 840 28.98 11.13 10.27
C TYR A 840 30.27 11.77 9.74
N GLU A 841 30.19 12.63 8.71
CA GLU A 841 31.38 13.20 8.04
C GLU A 841 32.44 13.75 9.01
N GLU A 842 32.01 14.48 10.04
CA GLU A 842 32.89 15.10 11.03
C GLU A 842 33.63 14.06 11.88
N ASN A 843 32.98 12.93 12.18
CA ASN A 843 33.56 11.80 12.91
C ASN A 843 34.51 10.96 12.04
N LEU A 844 34.29 10.95 10.73
CA LEU A 844 35.01 10.11 9.76
C LEU A 844 36.20 10.84 9.11
N ALA A 845 36.21 12.17 9.11
CA ALA A 845 37.30 13.00 8.59
C ALA A 845 38.70 12.62 9.10
N PRO A 846 38.91 12.26 10.39
CA PRO A 846 40.23 11.84 10.89
C PRO A 846 40.74 10.53 10.29
N PHE A 847 39.84 9.68 9.79
CA PHE A 847 40.15 8.34 9.29
C PHE A 847 40.32 8.29 7.77
N ASN A 848 40.15 9.42 7.06
CA ASN A 848 40.21 9.51 5.59
C ASN A 848 39.35 8.45 4.87
N VAL A 849 38.19 8.12 5.45
CA VAL A 849 37.23 7.17 4.86
C VAL A 849 36.43 7.90 3.77
N CYS A 850 37.00 7.98 2.56
CA CYS A 850 36.38 8.54 1.34
C CYS A 850 36.12 10.07 1.37
N ASN A 851 35.68 10.62 0.23
CA ASN A 851 35.52 12.07 -0.01
C ASN A 851 34.33 12.67 0.78
N PRO A 852 34.44 13.93 1.24
CA PRO A 852 33.39 14.61 1.99
C PRO A 852 32.16 14.86 1.10
N VAL A 853 31.05 14.18 1.39
CA VAL A 853 29.82 14.22 0.58
C VAL A 853 28.95 15.41 0.99
N ARG A 854 28.71 15.59 2.29
CA ARG A 854 27.83 16.63 2.84
C ARG A 854 28.49 18.01 2.71
N SER A 855 29.77 18.15 3.04
CA SER A 855 30.45 19.46 2.87
C SER A 855 30.53 19.89 1.41
N LYS A 856 30.79 18.96 0.49
CA LYS A 856 30.76 19.24 -0.95
C LYS A 856 29.36 19.69 -1.40
N PHE A 857 28.32 18.96 -1.00
CA PHE A 857 26.93 19.34 -1.27
C PHE A 857 26.59 20.74 -0.75
N ILE A 858 26.99 21.08 0.49
CA ILE A 858 26.75 22.41 1.06
C ILE A 858 27.45 23.51 0.24
N ILE A 859 28.69 23.29 -0.20
CA ILE A 859 29.45 24.25 -1.02
C ILE A 859 28.78 24.42 -2.39
N ASP A 860 28.48 23.30 -3.06
CA ASP A 860 27.88 23.29 -4.40
C ASP A 860 26.50 23.97 -4.37
N LEU A 861 25.63 23.60 -3.41
CA LEU A 861 24.31 24.20 -3.24
C LEU A 861 24.40 25.69 -2.88
N LYS A 862 25.32 26.09 -1.99
CA LYS A 862 25.50 27.51 -1.63
C LYS A 862 25.96 28.34 -2.82
N SER A 863 26.84 27.78 -3.66
CA SER A 863 27.32 28.44 -4.87
C SER A 863 26.19 28.64 -5.88
N GLU A 864 25.46 27.58 -6.22
CA GLU A 864 24.36 27.65 -7.20
C GLU A 864 23.14 28.41 -6.66
N PHE A 865 22.88 28.39 -5.36
CA PHE A 865 21.84 29.23 -4.74
C PHE A 865 22.17 30.73 -4.85
N SER A 866 23.45 31.09 -4.71
CA SER A 866 23.89 32.48 -4.85
C SER A 866 23.85 32.96 -6.31
N THR A 867 24.18 32.08 -7.27
CA THR A 867 24.07 32.40 -8.70
C THR A 867 22.62 32.55 -9.11
N LEU A 868 21.71 31.68 -8.66
CA LEU A 868 20.28 31.76 -8.95
C LEU A 868 19.68 33.09 -8.46
N LYS A 869 19.99 33.50 -7.22
CA LYS A 869 19.55 34.80 -6.68
C LYS A 869 20.06 36.00 -7.48
N LEU A 870 21.32 35.95 -7.91
CA LEU A 870 21.91 37.01 -8.73
C LEU A 870 21.25 37.06 -10.12
N LEU A 871 20.93 35.90 -10.69
CA LEU A 871 20.24 35.79 -11.97
C LEU A 871 18.79 36.26 -11.87
N ASP A 872 18.07 35.96 -10.78
CA ASP A 872 16.72 36.48 -10.50
C ASP A 872 16.73 38.03 -10.50
N GLU A 873 17.70 38.64 -9.81
CA GLU A 873 17.80 40.11 -9.75
C GLU A 873 18.13 40.72 -11.12
N LYS A 874 19.09 40.15 -11.85
CA LYS A 874 19.47 40.63 -13.19
C LYS A 874 18.35 40.46 -14.21
N LEU A 875 17.66 39.32 -14.20
CA LEU A 875 16.55 39.03 -15.11
C LEU A 875 15.39 39.99 -14.87
N ARG A 876 15.05 40.27 -13.60
CA ARG A 876 14.02 41.26 -13.27
C ARG A 876 14.37 42.66 -13.78
N GLN A 877 15.61 43.11 -13.58
CA GLN A 877 16.09 44.39 -14.10
C GLN A 877 16.06 44.45 -15.64
N ALA A 878 16.41 43.37 -16.33
CA ALA A 878 16.37 43.29 -17.79
C ALA A 878 14.92 43.26 -18.32
N ALA A 879 14.03 42.51 -17.67
CA ALA A 879 12.61 42.45 -18.00
C ALA A 879 11.92 43.82 -17.81
N ASP A 880 12.22 44.54 -16.72
CA ASP A 880 11.69 45.90 -16.51
C ASP A 880 12.14 46.85 -17.63
N LYS A 881 13.42 46.80 -18.04
CA LYS A 881 13.93 47.57 -19.19
C LYS A 881 13.18 47.20 -20.47
N GLN A 882 13.02 45.91 -20.76
CA GLN A 882 12.31 45.42 -21.95
C GLN A 882 10.85 45.88 -21.96
N GLN A 883 10.16 45.85 -20.80
CA GLN A 883 8.78 46.31 -20.66
C GLN A 883 8.64 47.79 -21.02
N THR A 884 9.58 48.65 -20.61
CA THR A 884 9.56 50.07 -21.01
C THR A 884 9.73 50.27 -22.53
N LEU A 885 10.45 49.37 -23.21
CA LEU A 885 10.60 49.39 -24.67
C LEU A 885 9.35 48.85 -25.37
N ILE A 886 8.74 47.79 -24.83
CA ILE A 886 7.45 47.24 -25.30
C ILE A 886 6.36 48.29 -25.21
N GLU A 887 6.26 49.03 -24.10
CA GLU A 887 5.26 50.10 -23.94
C GLU A 887 5.46 51.23 -24.97
N LYS A 888 6.71 51.62 -25.23
CA LYS A 888 7.04 52.61 -26.26
C LYS A 888 6.66 52.12 -27.65
N ALA A 889 6.91 50.85 -27.99
CA ALA A 889 6.52 50.25 -29.26
C ALA A 889 4.99 50.14 -29.40
N HIS A 890 4.31 49.71 -28.34
CA HIS A 890 2.86 49.55 -28.29
C HIS A 890 2.12 50.90 -28.44
N GLN A 891 2.57 51.97 -27.77
CA GLN A 891 2.01 53.31 -27.96
C GLN A 891 2.09 53.78 -29.43
N ARG A 892 3.20 53.47 -30.11
CA ARG A 892 3.41 53.84 -31.52
C ARG A 892 2.54 53.01 -32.47
N LEU A 893 2.43 51.71 -32.22
CA LEU A 893 1.53 50.84 -32.97
C LEU A 893 0.07 51.28 -32.82
N ASN A 894 -0.37 51.68 -31.62
CA ASN A 894 -1.72 52.19 -31.38
C ASN A 894 -2.02 53.50 -32.13
N TRP A 895 -1.04 54.40 -32.24
CA TRP A 895 -1.20 55.60 -33.08
C TRP A 895 -1.30 55.25 -34.56
N ALA A 896 -0.46 54.32 -35.04
CA ALA A 896 -0.46 53.89 -36.44
C ALA A 896 -1.69 53.06 -36.84
N LYS A 897 -2.25 52.27 -35.91
CA LYS A 897 -3.49 51.49 -36.09
C LYS A 897 -4.69 52.38 -36.44
N GLY A 898 -4.72 53.62 -35.96
CA GLY A 898 -5.73 54.61 -36.33
C GLY A 898 -5.59 55.17 -37.76
N ALA A 899 -4.40 55.02 -38.37
CA ALA A 899 -4.06 55.58 -39.68
C ALA A 899 -3.92 54.52 -40.80
N ASN A 900 -3.52 53.28 -40.47
CA ASN A 900 -3.37 52.17 -41.41
C ASN A 900 -4.00 50.86 -40.85
N PRO A 901 -5.04 50.31 -41.51
CA PRO A 901 -5.66 49.04 -41.13
C PRO A 901 -4.70 47.82 -41.13
N GLU A 902 -3.68 47.80 -41.99
CA GLU A 902 -2.71 46.68 -42.08
C GLU A 902 -1.83 46.58 -40.82
N VAL A 903 -1.64 47.68 -40.09
CA VAL A 903 -0.89 47.72 -38.82
C VAL A 903 -1.70 47.12 -37.67
N ALA A 904 -3.02 46.93 -37.83
CA ALA A 904 -3.87 46.31 -36.82
C ALA A 904 -3.52 44.83 -36.61
N GLU A 905 -3.22 44.08 -37.67
CA GLU A 905 -2.84 42.67 -37.59
C GLU A 905 -1.47 42.52 -36.89
N ILE A 906 -0.48 43.33 -37.27
CA ILE A 906 0.84 43.38 -36.64
C ILE A 906 0.72 43.75 -35.15
N SER A 907 -0.12 44.72 -34.80
CA SER A 907 -0.39 45.09 -33.40
C SER A 907 -0.97 43.93 -32.59
N THR A 908 -1.92 43.17 -33.15
CA THR A 908 -2.50 42.01 -32.46
C THR A 908 -1.51 40.86 -32.31
N ALA A 909 -0.68 40.60 -33.32
CA ALA A 909 0.37 39.59 -33.27
C ALA A 909 1.48 39.97 -32.26
N PHE A 910 1.86 41.24 -32.21
CA PHE A 910 2.79 41.79 -31.23
C PHE A 910 2.26 41.65 -29.80
N GLU A 911 1.01 42.06 -29.54
CA GLU A 911 0.38 41.91 -28.23
C GLU A 911 0.29 40.45 -27.77
N ASN A 912 0.01 39.51 -28.67
CA ASN A 912 -0.04 38.09 -28.34
C ASN A 912 1.36 37.53 -28.03
N THR A 913 2.38 37.92 -28.80
CA THR A 913 3.77 37.49 -28.57
C THR A 913 4.32 38.03 -27.25
N VAL A 914 4.03 39.30 -26.92
CA VAL A 914 4.35 39.89 -25.62
C VAL A 914 3.69 39.12 -24.48
N LYS A 915 2.40 38.78 -24.61
CA LYS A 915 1.68 38.00 -23.58
C LYS A 915 2.28 36.61 -23.38
N ILE A 916 2.68 35.92 -24.45
CA ILE A 916 3.32 34.59 -24.37
C ILE A 916 4.65 34.70 -23.62
N LYS A 917 5.51 35.65 -23.99
CA LYS A 917 6.84 35.85 -23.38
C LYS A 917 6.74 36.30 -21.91
N ASP A 918 5.79 37.17 -21.58
CA ASP A 918 5.51 37.58 -20.19
C ASP A 918 5.00 36.39 -19.34
N ASN A 919 4.15 35.52 -19.90
CA ASN A 919 3.74 34.28 -19.22
C ASN A 919 4.91 33.30 -19.03
N GLN A 920 5.83 33.19 -19.99
CA GLN A 920 7.05 32.37 -19.87
C GLN A 920 7.94 32.88 -18.73
N LEU A 921 8.18 34.20 -18.65
CA LEU A 921 8.97 34.81 -17.57
C LEU A 921 8.31 34.65 -16.20
N LYS A 922 6.99 34.86 -16.08
CA LYS A 922 6.24 34.65 -14.83
C LYS A 922 6.32 33.21 -14.34
N THR A 923 6.24 32.25 -15.26
CA THR A 923 6.37 30.82 -14.94
C THR A 923 7.78 30.51 -14.42
N LEU A 924 8.81 31.05 -15.07
CA LEU A 924 10.20 30.92 -14.64
C LEU A 924 10.43 31.55 -13.24
N GLU A 925 9.95 32.77 -12.99
CA GLU A 925 10.07 33.44 -11.69
C GLU A 925 9.36 32.64 -10.58
N LYS A 926 8.16 32.12 -10.85
CA LYS A 926 7.40 31.30 -9.88
C LYS A 926 8.17 30.04 -9.48
N ILE A 927 8.73 29.33 -10.47
CA ILE A 927 9.49 28.10 -10.21
C ILE A 927 10.82 28.43 -9.52
N SER A 928 11.50 29.50 -9.95
CA SER A 928 12.72 30.01 -9.31
C SER A 928 12.51 30.32 -7.83
N ALA A 929 11.42 31.04 -7.50
CA ALA A 929 11.11 31.42 -6.13
C ALA A 929 10.87 30.18 -5.25
N ARG A 930 10.19 29.16 -5.79
CA ARG A 930 9.94 27.91 -5.07
C ARG A 930 11.23 27.12 -4.83
N ILE A 931 12.08 26.97 -5.84
CA ILE A 931 13.38 26.30 -5.71
C ILE A 931 14.30 27.07 -4.76
N SER A 932 14.37 28.39 -4.88
CA SER A 932 15.13 29.25 -3.98
C SER A 932 14.68 29.13 -2.52
N HIS A 933 13.38 29.04 -2.27
CA HIS A 933 12.86 28.79 -0.92
C HIS A 933 13.35 27.43 -0.38
N ILE A 934 13.21 26.35 -1.17
CA ILE A 934 13.63 25.00 -0.78
C ILE A 934 15.14 24.93 -0.53
N CYS A 935 15.96 25.47 -1.44
CA CYS A 935 17.42 25.57 -1.30
C CYS A 935 17.80 26.29 0.00
N GLY A 936 17.12 27.40 0.33
CA GLY A 936 17.38 28.17 1.55
C GLY A 936 17.05 27.40 2.83
N VAL A 937 15.93 26.68 2.86
CA VAL A 937 15.51 25.88 4.03
C VAL A 937 16.45 24.69 4.24
N ILE A 938 16.77 23.95 3.19
CA ILE A 938 17.67 22.78 3.27
C ILE A 938 19.10 23.20 3.63
N LEU A 939 19.63 24.26 3.00
CA LEU A 939 20.95 24.78 3.32
C LEU A 939 21.04 25.19 4.79
N ARG A 940 20.02 25.87 5.32
CA ARG A 940 19.96 26.25 6.74
C ARG A 940 19.93 25.02 7.65
N HIS A 941 19.14 24.00 7.32
CA HIS A 941 19.04 22.76 8.08
C HIS A 941 20.41 22.05 8.16
N GLU A 942 21.11 21.91 7.04
CA GLU A 942 22.45 21.28 7.02
C GLU A 942 23.54 22.13 7.68
N LEU A 943 23.44 23.46 7.62
CA LEU A 943 24.34 24.35 8.37
C LEU A 943 24.14 24.22 9.87
N TRP A 944 22.90 24.07 10.36
CA TRP A 944 22.63 23.79 11.77
C TRP A 944 23.13 22.40 12.18
N ARG A 945 23.27 21.47 11.24
CA ARG A 945 23.82 20.14 11.49
C ARG A 945 25.35 20.13 11.56
N SER A 946 26.04 20.90 10.73
CA SER A 946 27.51 20.94 10.67
C SER A 946 28.15 21.83 11.75
N HIS A 947 29.45 21.70 12.01
CA HIS A 947 30.24 22.63 12.83
C HIS A 947 30.47 24.01 12.18
N SER A 948 29.41 24.59 11.63
CA SER A 948 29.37 25.92 11.04
C SER A 948 29.39 27.05 12.11
N LEU A 949 29.48 28.31 11.66
CA LEU A 949 29.33 29.45 12.56
C LEU A 949 27.87 29.54 13.05
N GLU A 950 26.92 29.18 12.19
CA GLU A 950 25.49 29.21 12.41
C GLU A 950 25.02 28.20 13.47
N SER A 951 25.62 27.00 13.52
CA SER A 951 25.34 26.05 14.60
C SER A 951 25.87 26.56 15.94
N LYS A 952 27.08 27.14 15.97
CA LYS A 952 27.62 27.76 17.19
C LYS A 952 26.79 28.94 17.68
N THR A 953 26.17 29.71 16.79
CA THR A 953 25.25 30.79 17.21
C THR A 953 23.96 30.23 17.77
N LEU A 954 23.45 29.13 17.22
CA LEU A 954 22.27 28.44 17.75
C LEU A 954 22.56 27.84 19.13
N ASP A 955 23.70 27.16 19.31
CA ASP A 955 24.14 26.59 20.59
C ASP A 955 24.27 27.67 21.67
N LYS A 956 24.85 28.83 21.31
CA LYS A 956 24.93 30.00 22.21
C LYS A 956 23.56 30.57 22.56
N SER A 957 22.64 30.62 21.60
CA SER A 957 21.26 31.09 21.82
C SER A 957 20.51 30.18 22.80
N PHE A 958 20.62 28.86 22.59
CA PHE A 958 20.06 27.85 23.48
C PHE A 958 20.66 27.96 24.89
N LEU A 959 21.99 27.97 25.03
CA LEU A 959 22.66 28.06 26.34
C LEU A 959 22.35 29.36 27.09
N SER A 960 22.25 30.50 26.38
CA SER A 960 21.85 31.78 26.98
C SER A 960 20.43 31.71 27.56
N THR A 961 19.51 31.11 26.81
CA THR A 961 18.12 30.95 27.22
C THR A 961 17.98 29.92 28.36
N PHE A 962 18.73 28.82 28.27
CA PHE A 962 18.85 27.80 29.30
C PHE A 962 19.36 28.39 30.62
N GLU A 963 20.44 29.17 30.61
CA GLU A 963 21.00 29.76 31.82
C GLU A 963 20.05 30.75 32.48
N LYS A 964 19.36 31.57 31.68
CA LYS A 964 18.30 32.46 32.19
C LYS A 964 17.20 31.66 32.89
N TRP A 965 16.75 30.56 32.29
CA TRP A 965 15.73 29.69 32.88
C TRP A 965 16.21 28.99 34.15
N ARG A 966 17.41 28.42 34.13
CA ARG A 966 18.01 27.75 35.28
C ARG A 966 18.16 28.70 36.46
N LEU A 967 18.68 29.91 36.23
CA LEU A 967 18.79 30.94 37.26
C LEU A 967 17.41 31.35 37.78
N ALA A 968 16.43 31.56 36.90
CA ALA A 968 15.07 31.90 37.31
C ALA A 968 14.44 30.80 38.19
N CYS A 969 14.62 29.52 37.84
CA CYS A 969 14.15 28.38 38.63
C CYS A 969 14.85 28.31 40.00
N GLN A 970 16.16 28.52 40.06
CA GLN A 970 16.91 28.56 41.32
C GLN A 970 16.44 29.72 42.21
N TYR A 971 16.27 30.92 41.66
CA TYR A 971 15.77 32.08 42.39
C TYR A 971 14.34 31.88 42.90
N ASN A 972 13.49 31.19 42.14
CA ASN A 972 12.11 30.90 42.54
C ASN A 972 12.06 29.87 43.68
N SER A 973 12.83 28.77 43.57
CA SER A 973 12.87 27.71 44.60
C SER A 973 13.34 28.22 45.97
N ILE A 974 14.39 29.05 46.02
CA ILE A 974 14.97 29.57 47.27
C ILE A 974 14.02 30.56 47.97
N LYS A 975 13.17 31.27 47.22
CA LYS A 975 12.32 32.35 47.76
C LYS A 975 10.89 31.93 48.08
N ASN A 976 10.36 30.90 47.41
CA ASN A 976 9.01 30.39 47.66
C ASN A 976 8.90 29.51 48.91
N ASP A 977 10.00 28.93 49.40
CA ASP A 977 10.01 28.17 50.67
C ASP A 977 9.63 29.00 51.92
N ALA A 978 9.49 30.33 51.78
CA ALA A 978 9.23 31.24 52.89
C ALA A 978 7.92 32.06 52.76
N LEU A 979 7.08 31.81 51.76
CA LEU A 979 5.79 32.50 51.54
C LEU A 979 4.64 31.50 51.58
N THR A 980 3.55 31.84 52.28
CA THR A 980 2.31 31.06 52.14
C THR A 980 1.61 31.42 50.82
N PRO A 981 0.85 30.51 50.21
CA PRO A 981 0.13 30.77 48.95
C PRO A 981 -0.85 31.95 49.06
N THR A 982 -1.42 32.20 50.24
CA THR A 982 -2.26 33.38 50.51
C THR A 982 -1.46 34.68 50.60
N GLU A 983 -0.24 34.65 51.16
CA GLU A 983 0.68 35.80 51.17
C GLU A 983 1.22 36.13 49.77
N GLU A 984 1.49 35.12 48.94
CA GLU A 984 1.92 35.28 47.55
C GLU A 984 0.85 35.96 46.68
N SER A 985 -0.43 35.66 46.94
CA SER A 985 -1.57 36.27 46.24
C SER A 985 -1.79 37.74 46.67
N ILE A 986 -1.64 38.06 47.96
CA ILE A 986 -1.64 39.44 48.47
C ILE A 986 -0.45 40.23 47.90
N MET A 987 0.72 39.60 47.76
CA MET A 987 1.89 40.21 47.09
C MET A 987 1.63 40.55 45.63
N GLY A 988 0.79 39.80 44.92
CA GLY A 988 0.38 40.15 43.56
C GLY A 988 -0.44 41.45 43.45
N LEU A 989 -1.12 41.86 44.54
CA LEU A 989 -1.97 43.05 44.61
C LEU A 989 -1.22 44.32 45.07
N LEU A 990 -0.01 44.15 45.64
CA LEU A 990 0.88 45.24 46.00
C LEU A 990 1.42 45.93 44.74
N THR A 991 1.25 47.25 44.66
CA THR A 991 1.93 48.10 43.67
C THR A 991 3.09 48.81 44.37
N LYS A 992 4.15 49.17 43.62
CA LYS A 992 5.36 49.78 44.20
C LYS A 992 5.06 51.04 45.04
N GLU A 993 4.10 51.84 44.60
CA GLU A 993 3.57 53.02 45.31
C GLU A 993 2.77 52.69 46.57
N LEU A 994 2.15 51.50 46.64
CA LEU A 994 1.44 51.03 47.84
C LEU A 994 2.39 50.39 48.85
N ALA A 995 3.48 49.77 48.41
CA ALA A 995 4.44 49.12 49.31
C ALA A 995 5.23 50.13 50.19
N GLU A 996 5.31 51.40 49.76
CA GLU A 996 5.98 52.49 50.47
C GLU A 996 5.04 53.26 51.42
N ASP A 997 3.73 52.98 51.39
CA ASP A 997 2.71 53.69 52.16
C ASP A 997 2.51 53.07 53.56
N PRO A 998 2.55 53.83 54.66
CA PRO A 998 2.28 53.30 56.00
C PRO A 998 0.85 52.75 56.19
N GLU A 999 -0.13 53.17 55.39
CA GLU A 999 -1.52 52.68 55.42
C GLU A 999 -1.82 51.67 54.29
N TRP A 1000 -0.79 50.98 53.77
CA TRP A 1000 -0.92 50.05 52.64
C TRP A 1000 -1.93 48.92 52.87
N LEU A 1001 -2.07 48.44 54.10
CA LEU A 1001 -3.03 47.40 54.48
C LEU A 1001 -4.47 47.88 54.34
N ASP A 1002 -4.78 49.12 54.73
CA ASP A 1002 -6.12 49.68 54.60
C ASP A 1002 -6.49 49.86 53.12
N LYS A 1003 -5.55 50.36 52.30
CA LYS A 1003 -5.74 50.48 50.84
C LYS A 1003 -5.83 49.14 50.13
N ILE A 1004 -5.14 48.11 50.62
CA ILE A 1004 -5.30 46.74 50.12
C ILE A 1004 -6.63 46.16 50.56
N SER A 1005 -7.11 46.45 51.77
CA SER A 1005 -8.45 46.04 52.19
C SER A 1005 -9.54 46.69 51.32
N GLU A 1006 -9.40 47.96 50.96
CA GLU A 1006 -10.31 48.64 50.03
C GLU A 1006 -10.19 48.06 48.61
N LYS A 1007 -8.97 47.78 48.12
CA LYS A 1007 -8.76 47.12 46.83
C LYS A 1007 -9.35 45.72 46.80
N ILE A 1008 -9.14 44.90 47.83
CA ILE A 1008 -9.72 43.55 47.92
C ILE A 1008 -11.25 43.66 48.00
N THR A 1009 -11.81 44.63 48.73
CA THR A 1009 -13.27 44.84 48.79
C THR A 1009 -13.87 45.26 47.44
N THR A 1010 -13.21 46.16 46.71
CA THR A 1010 -13.62 46.55 45.35
C THR A 1010 -13.43 45.40 44.35
N LEU A 1011 -12.39 44.58 44.51
CA LEU A 1011 -12.18 43.38 43.70
C LEU A 1011 -13.21 42.29 44.01
N ILE A 1012 -13.57 42.08 45.27
CA ILE A 1012 -14.64 41.16 45.70
C ILE A 1012 -15.97 41.59 45.08
N THR A 1013 -16.35 42.87 45.18
CA THR A 1013 -17.61 43.36 44.60
C THR A 1013 -17.62 43.28 43.07
N LYS A 1014 -16.49 43.58 42.42
CA LYS A 1014 -16.33 43.42 40.97
C LYS A 1014 -16.37 41.95 40.53
N ALA A 1015 -15.72 41.05 41.27
CA ALA A 1015 -15.72 39.61 41.02
C ALA A 1015 -17.13 39.02 41.25
N GLN A 1016 -17.86 39.47 42.28
CA GLN A 1016 -19.25 39.08 42.51
C GLN A 1016 -20.18 39.51 41.38
N ASN A 1017 -20.05 40.76 40.89
CA ASN A 1017 -20.85 41.22 39.76
C ASN A 1017 -20.53 40.44 38.48
N LYS A 1018 -19.25 40.22 38.18
CA LYS A 1018 -18.82 39.38 37.06
C LYS A 1018 -19.32 37.95 37.18
N LEU A 1019 -19.28 37.36 38.37
CA LEU A 1019 -19.80 36.02 38.64
C LEU A 1019 -21.29 35.93 38.32
N ILE A 1020 -22.06 36.97 38.69
CA ILE A 1020 -23.49 37.05 38.37
C ILE A 1020 -23.69 37.14 36.86
N ASP A 1021 -22.95 38.02 36.17
CA ASP A 1021 -23.02 38.18 34.71
C ASP A 1021 -22.68 36.86 33.99
N GLU A 1022 -21.59 36.18 34.36
CA GLU A 1022 -21.19 34.92 33.75
C GLU A 1022 -22.18 33.78 34.04
N LYS A 1023 -22.76 33.74 35.25
CA LYS A 1023 -23.84 32.80 35.54
C LYS A 1023 -25.05 33.05 34.65
N THR A 1024 -25.42 34.31 34.39
CA THR A 1024 -26.51 34.62 33.44
C THR A 1024 -26.18 34.25 31.99
N ASN A 1025 -24.93 34.40 31.56
CA ASN A 1025 -24.46 33.94 30.26
C ASN A 1025 -24.54 32.42 30.13
N LEU A 1026 -24.13 31.68 31.17
CA LEU A 1026 -24.21 30.22 31.20
C LEU A 1026 -25.66 29.73 31.08
N PHE A 1027 -26.61 30.40 31.74
CA PHE A 1027 -28.05 30.12 31.55
C PHE A 1027 -28.51 30.36 30.10
N ALA A 1028 -28.09 31.46 29.47
CA ALA A 1028 -28.44 31.74 28.07
C ALA A 1028 -27.84 30.70 27.09
N ILE A 1029 -26.61 30.26 27.33
CA ILE A 1029 -25.98 29.19 26.54
C ILE A 1029 -26.78 27.90 26.69
N ASN A 1030 -27.19 27.58 27.91
CA ASN A 1030 -27.98 26.40 28.26
C ASN A 1030 -29.30 26.32 27.47
N ASP A 1031 -30.04 27.42 27.47
CA ASP A 1031 -31.30 27.56 26.74
C ASP A 1031 -31.10 27.42 25.22
N SER A 1032 -29.92 27.78 24.71
CA SER A 1032 -29.59 27.72 23.28
C SER A 1032 -29.16 26.33 22.79
N ILE A 1033 -28.70 25.43 23.69
CA ILE A 1033 -28.25 24.08 23.37
C ILE A 1033 -29.44 23.14 23.19
N THR A 1034 -30.46 23.27 24.04
CA THR A 1034 -31.67 22.45 24.03
C THR A 1034 -32.35 22.33 22.64
N PRO A 1035 -32.69 23.43 21.93
CA PRO A 1035 -33.33 23.33 20.61
C PRO A 1035 -32.43 22.69 19.55
N LYS A 1036 -31.10 22.88 19.67
CA LYS A 1036 -30.12 22.29 18.76
C LYS A 1036 -29.99 20.79 18.96
N MET A 1037 -30.03 20.32 20.20
CA MET A 1037 -30.03 18.90 20.51
C MET A 1037 -31.31 18.19 20.03
N GLU A 1038 -32.47 18.85 20.11
CA GLU A 1038 -33.71 18.30 19.52
C GLU A 1038 -33.62 18.23 17.99
N THR A 1039 -33.02 19.24 17.34
CA THR A 1039 -32.77 19.19 15.88
C THR A 1039 -31.84 18.02 15.50
N LEU A 1040 -30.79 17.77 16.29
CA LEU A 1040 -29.90 16.62 16.08
C LEU A 1040 -30.63 15.28 16.25
N LYS A 1041 -31.57 15.21 17.21
CA LYS A 1041 -32.41 14.04 17.44
C LYS A 1041 -33.35 13.78 16.25
N ASP A 1042 -33.90 14.82 15.64
CA ASP A 1042 -34.70 14.70 14.42
C ASP A 1042 -33.86 14.18 13.24
N LEU A 1043 -32.65 14.72 13.05
CA LEU A 1043 -31.70 14.27 12.01
C LEU A 1043 -31.26 12.82 12.22
N TYR A 1044 -31.04 12.41 13.47
CA TYR A 1044 -30.78 11.02 13.83
C TYR A 1044 -31.98 10.10 13.56
N GLY A 1045 -33.21 10.60 13.73
CA GLY A 1045 -34.43 9.91 13.31
C GLY A 1045 -34.44 9.64 11.80
N VAL A 1046 -34.02 10.61 10.99
CA VAL A 1046 -33.86 10.44 9.54
C VAL A 1046 -32.79 9.41 9.21
N HIS A 1047 -31.63 9.44 9.88
CA HIS A 1047 -30.58 8.44 9.75
C HIS A 1047 -31.09 7.02 10.03
N CYS A 1048 -31.82 6.83 11.15
CA CYS A 1048 -32.38 5.53 11.52
C CYS A 1048 -33.39 5.01 10.50
N ARG A 1049 -34.21 5.91 9.93
CA ARG A 1049 -35.17 5.58 8.88
C ARG A 1049 -34.47 5.10 7.61
N LEU A 1050 -33.48 5.85 7.11
CA LEU A 1050 -32.69 5.49 5.92
C LEU A 1050 -31.95 4.17 6.12
N MET A 1051 -31.30 3.97 7.28
CA MET A 1051 -30.64 2.71 7.59
C MET A 1051 -31.63 1.54 7.73
N GLY A 1052 -32.87 1.82 8.19
CA GLY A 1052 -33.95 0.84 8.28
C GLY A 1052 -34.29 0.19 6.94
N GLU A 1053 -34.17 0.91 5.83
CA GLU A 1053 -34.44 0.41 4.47
C GLU A 1053 -33.44 -0.67 4.02
N VAL A 1054 -32.22 -0.63 4.56
CA VAL A 1054 -31.10 -1.49 4.15
C VAL A 1054 -30.68 -2.49 5.24
N LYS A 1055 -31.11 -2.27 6.49
CA LYS A 1055 -30.79 -3.10 7.67
C LYS A 1055 -31.02 -4.60 7.49
N ASN A 1056 -32.14 -5.00 6.89
CA ASN A 1056 -32.47 -6.42 6.67
C ASN A 1056 -31.58 -7.06 5.59
N LEU A 1057 -31.18 -6.28 4.58
CA LEU A 1057 -30.26 -6.71 3.53
C LEU A 1057 -28.84 -6.87 4.10
N VAL A 1058 -28.36 -5.88 4.87
CA VAL A 1058 -27.08 -5.94 5.60
C VAL A 1058 -27.05 -7.15 6.54
N LYS A 1059 -28.11 -7.39 7.31
CA LYS A 1059 -28.20 -8.57 8.18
C LYS A 1059 -28.16 -9.88 7.39
N SER A 1060 -28.72 -9.92 6.20
CA SER A 1060 -28.66 -11.10 5.32
C SER A 1060 -27.27 -11.26 4.69
N MET A 1061 -26.59 -10.16 4.35
CA MET A 1061 -25.21 -10.14 3.83
C MET A 1061 -24.18 -10.68 4.83
N THR A 1062 -24.43 -10.57 6.15
CA THR A 1062 -23.55 -11.21 7.16
C THR A 1062 -23.42 -12.73 6.99
N LYS A 1063 -24.43 -13.39 6.39
CA LYS A 1063 -24.44 -14.85 6.15
C LYS A 1063 -23.76 -15.24 4.84
N ILE A 1064 -23.29 -14.27 4.04
CA ILE A 1064 -22.66 -14.50 2.74
C ILE A 1064 -21.14 -14.53 2.92
N GLU A 1065 -20.50 -15.69 2.76
CA GLU A 1065 -19.07 -15.91 3.06
C GLU A 1065 -18.12 -14.82 2.52
N ASN A 1066 -18.36 -14.31 1.31
CA ASN A 1066 -17.51 -13.29 0.68
C ASN A 1066 -17.69 -11.87 1.25
N TYR A 1067 -18.82 -11.57 1.87
CA TYR A 1067 -19.15 -10.25 2.43
C TYR A 1067 -19.22 -10.27 3.96
N ALA A 1068 -19.29 -11.47 4.55
CA ALA A 1068 -19.51 -11.70 5.97
C ALA A 1068 -18.53 -10.88 6.82
N SER A 1069 -17.22 -10.95 6.57
CA SER A 1069 -16.24 -10.23 7.40
C SER A 1069 -16.50 -8.71 7.42
N ASN A 1070 -16.65 -8.10 6.24
CA ASN A 1070 -16.84 -6.65 6.12
C ASN A 1070 -18.21 -6.21 6.66
N THR A 1071 -19.26 -7.00 6.41
CA THR A 1071 -20.60 -6.71 6.92
C THR A 1071 -20.70 -6.90 8.44
N HIS A 1072 -20.02 -7.91 9.02
CA HIS A 1072 -19.96 -8.06 10.48
C HIS A 1072 -19.22 -6.91 11.14
N GLN A 1073 -18.09 -6.49 10.56
CA GLN A 1073 -17.34 -5.33 11.04
C GLN A 1073 -18.21 -4.06 11.01
N PHE A 1074 -18.86 -3.79 9.88
CA PHE A 1074 -19.77 -2.65 9.76
C PHE A 1074 -20.93 -2.70 10.78
N VAL A 1075 -21.56 -3.86 11.00
CA VAL A 1075 -22.65 -4.00 11.97
C VAL A 1075 -22.18 -3.75 13.41
N MET A 1076 -20.96 -4.18 13.76
CA MET A 1076 -20.38 -3.90 15.08
C MET A 1076 -20.10 -2.41 15.27
N GLU A 1077 -19.45 -1.78 14.29
CA GLU A 1077 -19.13 -0.35 14.33
C GLU A 1077 -20.41 0.52 14.32
N TYR A 1078 -21.42 0.13 13.54
CA TYR A 1078 -22.72 0.78 13.51
C TYR A 1078 -23.46 0.68 14.85
N LYS A 1079 -23.38 -0.47 15.53
CA LYS A 1079 -24.00 -0.64 16.84
C LYS A 1079 -23.37 0.29 17.87
N GLU A 1080 -22.05 0.38 17.90
CA GLU A 1080 -21.33 1.29 18.80
C GLU A 1080 -21.66 2.76 18.50
N TYR A 1081 -21.79 3.12 17.22
CA TYR A 1081 -22.23 4.44 16.78
C TYR A 1081 -23.64 4.79 17.31
N MET A 1082 -24.59 3.85 17.20
CA MET A 1082 -25.95 4.01 17.71
C MET A 1082 -26.01 4.14 19.24
N ASP A 1083 -25.25 3.30 19.96
CA ASP A 1083 -25.20 3.32 21.43
C ASP A 1083 -24.69 4.67 21.95
N ARG A 1084 -23.74 5.30 21.23
CA ARG A 1084 -23.20 6.63 21.58
C ARG A 1084 -24.22 7.75 21.36
N PHE A 1085 -25.02 7.72 20.28
CA PHE A 1085 -26.13 8.66 20.11
C PHE A 1085 -27.16 8.54 21.23
N ALA A 1086 -27.51 7.30 21.62
CA ALA A 1086 -28.45 7.07 22.72
C ALA A 1086 -27.94 7.66 24.05
N LEU A 1087 -26.64 7.49 24.34
CA LEU A 1087 -26.01 8.07 25.53
C LEU A 1087 -25.98 9.61 25.51
N VAL A 1088 -25.76 10.23 24.35
CA VAL A 1088 -25.83 11.70 24.18
C VAL A 1088 -27.25 12.20 24.49
N PHE A 1089 -28.28 11.57 23.91
CA PHE A 1089 -29.67 11.97 24.16
C PHE A 1089 -30.16 11.67 25.58
N GLN A 1090 -29.56 10.73 26.28
CA GLN A 1090 -29.85 10.49 27.69
C GLN A 1090 -29.22 11.55 28.60
N LYS A 1091 -27.97 11.95 28.30
CA LYS A 1091 -27.14 12.76 29.21
C LYS A 1091 -27.19 14.26 28.98
N PHE A 1092 -27.67 14.74 27.83
CA PHE A 1092 -27.60 16.18 27.52
C PHE A 1092 -28.41 17.10 28.45
N LYS A 1093 -29.36 16.56 29.21
CA LYS A 1093 -30.15 17.32 30.20
C LYS A 1093 -29.43 17.45 31.57
N GLU A 1094 -28.27 16.81 31.73
CA GLU A 1094 -27.44 16.90 32.93
C GLU A 1094 -26.33 17.94 32.75
N TYR A 1095 -26.61 19.19 33.13
CA TYR A 1095 -25.64 20.29 33.05
C TYR A 1095 -24.67 20.28 34.24
N ARG A 1096 -23.84 19.23 34.31
CA ARG A 1096 -22.69 19.13 35.21
C ARG A 1096 -21.42 19.01 34.37
N ARG A 1097 -20.31 19.59 34.83
CA ARG A 1097 -19.02 19.58 34.11
C ARG A 1097 -18.63 18.18 33.61
N ASP A 1098 -18.71 17.17 34.47
CA ASP A 1098 -18.38 15.78 34.11
C ASP A 1098 -19.35 15.19 33.07
N SER A 1099 -20.64 15.53 33.14
CA SER A 1099 -21.65 15.06 32.20
C SER A 1099 -21.52 15.76 30.83
N VAL A 1100 -21.17 17.05 30.82
CA VAL A 1100 -20.93 17.82 29.59
C VAL A 1100 -19.64 17.39 28.91
N ASN A 1101 -18.53 17.20 29.64
CA ASN A 1101 -17.29 16.65 29.08
C ASN A 1101 -17.52 15.29 28.44
N LYS A 1102 -18.23 14.38 29.12
CA LYS A 1102 -18.61 13.09 28.54
C LYS A 1102 -19.48 13.24 27.30
N THR A 1103 -20.36 14.24 27.26
CA THR A 1103 -21.21 14.51 26.08
C THR A 1103 -20.39 15.05 24.91
N VAL A 1104 -19.40 15.91 25.17
CA VAL A 1104 -18.42 16.40 24.18
C VAL A 1104 -17.58 15.24 23.64
N ASP A 1105 -17.05 14.36 24.49
CA ASP A 1105 -16.29 13.18 24.06
C ASP A 1105 -17.13 12.26 23.17
N LEU A 1106 -18.38 12.02 23.55
CA LEU A 1106 -19.32 11.22 22.77
C LEU A 1106 -19.62 11.87 21.42
N LEU A 1107 -19.88 13.18 21.37
CA LEU A 1107 -20.16 13.92 20.13
C LEU A 1107 -18.93 14.04 19.23
N THR A 1108 -17.73 14.22 19.78
CA THR A 1108 -16.47 14.24 19.02
C THR A 1108 -16.20 12.89 18.37
N TYR A 1109 -16.43 11.79 19.09
CA TYR A 1109 -16.35 10.46 18.49
C TYR A 1109 -17.38 10.29 17.37
N ILE A 1110 -18.64 10.66 17.61
CA ILE A 1110 -19.69 10.58 16.60
C ILE A 1110 -19.28 11.39 15.37
N ASN A 1111 -18.78 12.62 15.53
CA ASN A 1111 -18.32 13.48 14.45
C ASN A 1111 -17.23 12.80 13.61
N ALA A 1112 -16.20 12.24 14.25
CA ALA A 1112 -15.08 11.58 13.57
C ALA A 1112 -15.49 10.28 12.85
N HIS A 1113 -16.50 9.56 13.36
CA HIS A 1113 -16.93 8.27 12.82
C HIS A 1113 -18.15 8.37 11.88
N THR A 1114 -18.84 9.51 11.83
CA THR A 1114 -20.00 9.71 10.94
C THR A 1114 -19.59 9.57 9.47
N ASP A 1115 -18.50 10.19 9.02
CA ASP A 1115 -18.04 10.03 7.64
C ASP A 1115 -17.71 8.58 7.28
N LYS A 1116 -17.05 7.88 8.20
CA LYS A 1116 -16.70 6.47 8.04
C LYS A 1116 -17.93 5.58 7.93
N ILE A 1117 -18.89 5.69 8.86
CA ILE A 1117 -20.12 4.87 8.83
C ILE A 1117 -20.91 5.09 7.54
N TYR A 1118 -21.00 6.33 7.06
CA TYR A 1118 -21.72 6.62 5.83
C TYR A 1118 -20.98 6.13 4.58
N ALA A 1119 -19.64 6.22 4.58
CA ALA A 1119 -18.81 5.70 3.50
C ALA A 1119 -18.76 4.17 3.48
N ASP A 1120 -18.63 3.51 4.63
CA ASP A 1120 -18.50 2.07 4.76
C ASP A 1120 -19.77 1.34 4.28
N LEU A 1121 -20.96 1.89 4.56
CA LEU A 1121 -22.21 1.34 4.03
C LEU A 1121 -22.21 1.35 2.48
N LEU A 1122 -21.70 2.39 1.85
CA LEU A 1122 -21.59 2.49 0.39
C LEU A 1122 -20.40 1.67 -0.15
N ALA A 1123 -19.32 1.50 0.62
CA ALA A 1123 -18.17 0.69 0.24
C ALA A 1123 -18.52 -0.82 0.18
N LEU A 1124 -19.55 -1.26 0.92
CA LEU A 1124 -20.12 -2.61 0.79
C LEU A 1124 -20.66 -2.89 -0.63
N GLU A 1125 -20.94 -1.85 -1.44
CA GLU A 1125 -21.30 -1.96 -2.87
C GLU A 1125 -20.11 -2.44 -3.73
N GLY A 1126 -18.87 -2.15 -3.31
CA GLY A 1126 -17.64 -2.31 -4.11
C GLY A 1126 -17.00 -3.70 -4.08
N ALA A 1127 -17.39 -4.57 -3.15
CA ALA A 1127 -16.72 -5.85 -2.91
C ALA A 1127 -17.11 -6.99 -3.90
N LYS A 1128 -17.20 -6.69 -5.21
CA LYS A 1128 -16.92 -7.61 -6.35
C LYS A 1128 -17.20 -6.92 -7.69
N LYS A 1129 -16.25 -6.11 -8.17
CA LYS A 1129 -16.11 -5.82 -9.62
C LYS A 1129 -15.07 -6.75 -10.24
N ARG A 1130 -15.25 -8.08 -10.14
CA ARG A 1130 -14.51 -9.09 -10.93
C ARG A 1130 -15.14 -10.48 -10.81
N MET A 1131 -16.19 -10.71 -11.58
CA MET A 1131 -16.34 -11.93 -12.37
C MET A 1131 -16.86 -11.49 -13.72
N GLY A 1132 -16.03 -11.64 -14.75
CA GLY A 1132 -16.43 -11.40 -16.12
C GLY A 1132 -17.38 -12.49 -16.57
N LEU A 1133 -18.59 -12.11 -16.96
CA LEU A 1133 -19.24 -12.77 -18.08
C LEU A 1133 -18.60 -12.20 -19.34
N VAL A 1134 -18.05 -13.09 -20.14
CA VAL A 1134 -17.35 -12.83 -21.40
C VAL A 1134 -18.15 -11.84 -22.25
N ARG A 1135 -17.66 -10.59 -22.30
CA ARG A 1135 -17.98 -9.64 -23.36
C ARG A 1135 -17.06 -9.96 -24.52
N GLN A 1136 -17.65 -10.25 -25.68
CA GLN A 1136 -16.95 -10.13 -26.95
C GLN A 1136 -16.74 -8.64 -27.23
N ASP A 1137 -15.48 -8.22 -27.33
CA ASP A 1137 -15.02 -6.92 -27.86
C ASP A 1137 -15.57 -6.66 -29.28
N GLY A 1138 -15.74 -5.46 -29.82
CA GLY A 1138 -15.49 -4.05 -29.42
C GLY A 1138 -16.57 -3.18 -30.10
N MET A 1139 -16.54 -1.85 -30.19
CA MET A 1139 -15.49 -0.83 -30.16
C MET A 1139 -16.10 0.48 -29.62
N CYS A 1140 -15.28 1.29 -28.93
CA CYS A 1140 -15.51 2.73 -28.76
C CYS A 1140 -15.38 3.47 -30.10
N LEU A 1141 -16.00 4.65 -30.20
CA LEU A 1141 -15.39 5.87 -30.74
C LEU A 1141 -16.28 7.09 -30.43
N GLU A 1142 -15.69 8.12 -29.84
CA GLU A 1142 -16.19 9.49 -29.83
C GLU A 1142 -15.77 10.23 -31.12
N SER A 1143 -16.69 11.09 -31.60
CA SER A 1143 -16.54 12.33 -32.39
C SER A 1143 -15.50 12.45 -33.53
N GLU A 1144 -15.97 12.71 -34.76
CA GLU A 1144 -15.79 13.98 -35.50
C GLU A 1144 -16.37 13.94 -36.93
N VAL A 1145 -16.38 15.11 -37.58
CA VAL A 1145 -17.19 15.58 -38.72
C VAL A 1145 -16.61 15.19 -40.10
N ASP A 1146 -17.53 15.12 -41.08
CA ASP A 1146 -17.38 15.24 -42.55
C ASP A 1146 -16.95 14.06 -43.44
N GLY A 1147 -17.74 13.87 -44.52
CA GLY A 1147 -17.22 13.43 -45.83
C GLY A 1147 -17.79 12.15 -46.47
N LYS A 1148 -18.90 12.30 -47.20
CA LYS A 1148 -19.29 11.60 -48.47
C LYS A 1148 -19.24 10.04 -48.54
N GLY A 1149 -20.40 9.43 -48.83
CA GLY A 1149 -20.56 8.02 -49.24
C GLY A 1149 -19.96 7.69 -50.63
N PRO A 1150 -20.30 6.57 -51.32
CA PRO A 1150 -21.45 5.65 -51.14
C PRO A 1150 -21.16 4.13 -51.39
N GLN A 1151 -22.25 3.32 -51.47
CA GLN A 1151 -22.41 1.99 -52.15
C GLN A 1151 -21.93 0.72 -51.43
N LYS A 1152 -22.58 -0.47 -51.49
CA LYS A 1152 -23.91 -1.00 -51.91
C LYS A 1152 -23.90 -2.53 -51.61
N GLN A 1153 -25.08 -3.17 -51.55
CA GLN A 1153 -25.39 -4.62 -51.71
C GLN A 1153 -25.66 -5.52 -50.47
N ASP A 1154 -26.91 -5.47 -50.01
CA ASP A 1154 -27.96 -6.52 -50.12
C ASP A 1154 -27.66 -8.01 -49.86
N SER A 1155 -28.34 -8.57 -48.84
CA SER A 1155 -29.51 -9.50 -48.94
C SER A 1155 -29.57 -10.44 -47.72
N ALA A 1156 -30.49 -10.25 -46.77
CA ALA A 1156 -31.90 -10.66 -46.75
C ALA A 1156 -32.13 -12.17 -46.55
N THR A 1157 -32.63 -12.55 -45.36
CA THR A 1157 -33.86 -13.35 -45.20
C THR A 1157 -34.27 -13.38 -43.72
N ALA A 1158 -35.30 -12.59 -43.39
CA ALA A 1158 -36.03 -12.65 -42.14
C ALA A 1158 -37.16 -13.69 -42.24
N THR A 1159 -37.37 -14.48 -41.18
CA THR A 1159 -38.66 -15.14 -40.92
C THR A 1159 -39.13 -14.79 -39.51
N THR A 1160 -40.31 -14.21 -39.48
CA THR A 1160 -41.10 -13.68 -38.37
C THR A 1160 -41.51 -14.79 -37.39
N ARG A 1161 -41.33 -14.59 -36.08
CA ARG A 1161 -42.06 -15.32 -35.02
C ARG A 1161 -42.98 -14.35 -34.29
N GLU A 1162 -44.28 -14.64 -34.34
CA GLU A 1162 -45.34 -13.93 -33.64
C GLU A 1162 -45.18 -14.00 -32.10
N GLN A 1163 -45.44 -12.89 -31.41
CA GLN A 1163 -45.41 -12.79 -29.94
C GLN A 1163 -46.57 -13.57 -29.31
N GLN A 1164 -46.27 -14.66 -28.59
CA GLN A 1164 -47.28 -15.41 -27.81
C GLN A 1164 -47.58 -14.72 -26.46
N ARG A 1165 -48.87 -14.64 -26.11
CA ARG A 1165 -49.41 -13.98 -24.90
C ARG A 1165 -49.13 -14.77 -23.62
N ASN A 1166 -48.67 -14.10 -22.56
CA ASN A 1166 -48.54 -14.73 -21.24
C ASN A 1166 -49.93 -14.97 -20.61
N ALA A 1167 -50.30 -16.24 -20.41
CA ALA A 1167 -51.63 -16.63 -19.92
C ALA A 1167 -51.92 -16.16 -18.48
N TYR A 1168 -50.90 -16.08 -17.63
CA TYR A 1168 -51.03 -15.60 -16.26
C TYR A 1168 -51.32 -14.09 -16.22
N ALA A 1169 -50.54 -13.32 -16.99
CA ALA A 1169 -50.73 -11.89 -17.18
C ALA A 1169 -52.14 -11.56 -17.69
N MET A 1170 -52.61 -12.32 -18.68
CA MET A 1170 -53.99 -12.24 -19.18
C MET A 1170 -55.03 -12.62 -18.11
N GLY A 1171 -54.71 -13.55 -17.21
CA GLY A 1171 -55.54 -13.91 -16.06
C GLY A 1171 -55.71 -12.76 -15.07
N VAL A 1172 -54.61 -12.08 -14.71
CA VAL A 1172 -54.62 -10.88 -13.85
C VAL A 1172 -55.43 -9.77 -14.51
N TRP A 1173 -55.18 -9.49 -15.79
CA TRP A 1173 -55.95 -8.50 -16.56
C TRP A 1173 -57.46 -8.77 -16.54
N ARG A 1174 -57.87 -10.04 -16.76
CA ARG A 1174 -59.29 -10.43 -16.69
C ARG A 1174 -59.87 -10.26 -15.28
N ARG A 1175 -59.12 -10.60 -14.22
CA ARG A 1175 -59.58 -10.47 -12.84
C ARG A 1175 -59.78 -8.99 -12.45
N VAL A 1176 -58.84 -8.12 -12.83
CA VAL A 1176 -58.96 -6.67 -12.64
C VAL A 1176 -60.17 -6.13 -13.42
N LYS A 1177 -60.38 -6.59 -14.65
CA LYS A 1177 -61.56 -6.25 -15.45
C LYS A 1177 -62.86 -6.66 -14.78
N LEU A 1178 -62.97 -7.88 -14.25
CA LEU A 1178 -64.17 -8.33 -13.53
C LEU A 1178 -64.45 -7.48 -12.28
N LYS A 1179 -63.41 -7.14 -11.49
CA LYS A 1179 -63.53 -6.25 -10.33
C LYS A 1179 -64.05 -4.86 -10.71
N LEU A 1180 -63.51 -4.25 -11.77
CA LEU A 1180 -63.93 -2.93 -12.28
C LEU A 1180 -65.29 -2.97 -13.00
N GLU A 1181 -65.71 -4.11 -13.54
CA GLU A 1181 -67.07 -4.27 -14.05
C GLU A 1181 -68.11 -4.48 -12.95
N GLY A 1182 -67.66 -4.74 -11.72
CA GLY A 1182 -68.50 -5.09 -10.58
C GLY A 1182 -69.02 -6.53 -10.66
N LYS A 1183 -68.26 -7.45 -11.25
CA LYS A 1183 -68.61 -8.87 -11.45
C LYS A 1183 -67.69 -9.81 -10.65
N ASP A 1184 -67.24 -9.36 -9.49
CA ASP A 1184 -66.41 -10.10 -8.53
C ASP A 1184 -67.07 -9.89 -7.16
N PRO A 1185 -67.41 -10.95 -6.40
CA PRO A 1185 -66.91 -12.33 -6.50
C PRO A 1185 -67.58 -13.22 -7.56
N ASP A 1186 -68.79 -12.89 -8.00
CA ASP A 1186 -69.56 -13.72 -8.94
C ASP A 1186 -69.60 -13.08 -10.36
N PRO A 1187 -69.04 -13.73 -11.39
CA PRO A 1187 -69.05 -13.24 -12.78
C PRO A 1187 -70.46 -13.05 -13.37
N GLY A 1188 -71.45 -13.80 -12.88
CA GLY A 1188 -72.82 -13.80 -13.38
C GLY A 1188 -73.69 -12.63 -12.88
N ARG A 1189 -73.30 -11.98 -11.79
CA ARG A 1189 -74.02 -10.87 -11.18
C ARG A 1189 -73.21 -9.58 -11.22
N LYS A 1190 -73.84 -8.47 -11.62
CA LYS A 1190 -73.23 -7.14 -11.57
C LYS A 1190 -73.60 -6.41 -10.27
N TYR A 1191 -72.66 -6.32 -9.36
CA TYR A 1191 -72.76 -5.61 -8.09
C TYR A 1191 -72.62 -4.09 -8.27
N SER A 1192 -73.43 -3.33 -7.54
CA SER A 1192 -73.24 -1.89 -7.38
C SER A 1192 -71.94 -1.57 -6.62
N ALA A 1193 -71.46 -0.33 -6.71
CA ALA A 1193 -70.26 0.08 -5.97
C ALA A 1193 -70.47 -0.07 -4.45
N GLN A 1194 -71.68 0.17 -3.96
CA GLN A 1194 -72.03 0.06 -2.53
C GLN A 1194 -72.01 -1.40 -2.07
N GLU A 1195 -72.64 -2.30 -2.84
CA GLU A 1195 -72.65 -3.74 -2.51
C GLU A 1195 -71.24 -4.35 -2.54
N GLN A 1196 -70.39 -3.94 -3.49
CA GLN A 1196 -69.02 -4.46 -3.58
C GLN A 1196 -68.14 -3.96 -2.43
N VAL A 1197 -68.27 -2.68 -2.04
CA VAL A 1197 -67.56 -2.14 -0.87
C VAL A 1197 -68.02 -2.82 0.41
N ASP A 1198 -69.32 -3.05 0.57
CA ASP A 1198 -69.86 -3.79 1.71
C ASP A 1198 -69.35 -5.22 1.80
N TYR A 1199 -69.29 -5.91 0.67
CA TYR A 1199 -68.75 -7.26 0.60
C TYR A 1199 -67.27 -7.28 1.03
N VAL A 1200 -66.45 -6.36 0.51
CA VAL A 1200 -65.02 -6.30 0.82
C VAL A 1200 -64.77 -5.96 2.30
N ILE A 1201 -65.50 -4.99 2.86
CA ILE A 1201 -65.36 -4.64 4.29
C ILE A 1201 -65.73 -5.84 5.17
N ARG A 1202 -66.79 -6.56 4.82
CA ARG A 1202 -67.23 -7.74 5.59
C ARG A 1202 -66.20 -8.86 5.59
N GLU A 1203 -65.60 -9.16 4.43
CA GLU A 1203 -64.57 -10.20 4.32
C GLU A 1203 -63.28 -9.80 5.03
N ALA A 1204 -62.87 -8.53 4.95
CA ALA A 1204 -61.65 -8.02 5.57
C ALA A 1204 -61.76 -7.88 7.11
N THR A 1205 -62.98 -7.76 7.65
CA THR A 1205 -63.24 -7.67 9.10
C THR A 1205 -63.73 -8.99 9.69
N SER A 1206 -63.78 -10.06 8.88
CA SER A 1206 -64.16 -11.39 9.35
C SER A 1206 -63.08 -11.97 10.26
N LEU A 1207 -63.43 -12.24 11.52
CA LEU A 1207 -62.52 -12.87 12.49
C LEU A 1207 -62.03 -14.23 12.02
N ASP A 1208 -62.87 -14.98 11.29
CA ASP A 1208 -62.50 -16.29 10.74
C ASP A 1208 -61.39 -16.17 9.69
N ASN A 1209 -61.41 -15.10 8.87
CA ASN A 1209 -60.36 -14.87 7.88
C ASN A 1209 -59.09 -14.33 8.55
N LEU A 1210 -59.23 -13.43 9.53
CA LEU A 1210 -58.10 -12.81 10.22
C LEU A 1210 -57.34 -13.83 11.08
N ALA A 1211 -58.02 -14.77 11.72
CA ALA A 1211 -57.40 -15.81 12.52
C ALA A 1211 -56.54 -16.81 11.71
N LEU A 1212 -56.76 -16.89 10.40
CA LEU A 1212 -56.01 -17.78 9.49
C LEU A 1212 -54.77 -17.11 8.87
N LEU A 1213 -54.53 -15.84 9.16
CA LEU A 1213 -53.36 -15.14 8.64
C LEU A 1213 -52.09 -15.59 9.36
N TYR A 1214 -50.99 -15.57 8.61
CA TYR A 1214 -49.66 -15.89 9.14
C TYR A 1214 -49.35 -15.00 10.35
N GLU A 1215 -48.77 -15.58 11.41
CA GLU A 1215 -48.56 -14.90 12.70
C GLU A 1215 -47.83 -13.55 12.60
N GLY A 1216 -46.92 -13.40 11.63
CA GLY A 1216 -46.19 -12.15 11.39
C GLY A 1216 -47.02 -11.01 10.80
N TRP A 1217 -48.27 -11.26 10.42
CA TRP A 1217 -49.25 -10.22 10.09
C TRP A 1217 -49.94 -9.64 11.33
N THR A 1218 -49.74 -10.24 12.52
CA THR A 1218 -50.26 -9.78 13.81
C THR A 1218 -51.74 -9.34 13.78
N PRO A 1219 -52.68 -10.15 13.27
CA PRO A 1219 -54.08 -9.74 13.04
C PRO A 1219 -54.91 -9.50 14.32
N TRP A 1220 -54.35 -9.76 15.50
CA TRP A 1220 -54.99 -9.59 16.81
C TRP A 1220 -54.48 -8.36 17.59
N VAL A 1221 -53.43 -7.70 17.10
CA VAL A 1221 -52.91 -6.43 17.58
C VAL A 1221 -53.60 -5.35 16.77
#